data_AF-A0A1L5PL22-F1
#
_entry.id   AF-A0A1L5PL22-F1
#
_cell.length_a   1.000
_cell.length_b   1.000
_cell.length_c   1.000
_cell.angle_alpha   90.00
_cell.angle_beta   90.00
_cell.angle_gamma   90.00
#
_symmetry.space_group_name_H-M   'P 1'
#
loop_
_entity.id
_entity.type
_entity.pdbx_description
1 polymer ?
#
loop_
_entity_poly.entity_id
_entity_poly.type
_entity_poly.pdbx_seq_one_letter_code
_entity_poly.pdbx_strand_id
1 'polypeptide(L)'
;MSRLGRIYSDAELNRRDCRKQKRDGMQPSACILAAPAPGVDEDVFADPDDGTVWANILKDPAKDLVIKVNKWNLSPIPGDLDALYVYHQIGTSGPKEEIFRGAYWAGDVDKFPVGIKLNKHDQAYLTDGDHLFFYEVEPFNNPPSGPSDALTLHFDRMGPNKGEPPKEVPALPVITDANVNSVELTLPEYSDRARADHVYWWISKEIPEGEPGLPWEGDAPVTQGDQKLPVRKETLETLGDGEAWVVYLLIDKAGNKGAPSLLRKVSITLGALPTVLQPPEVPLAKDGLVDREDVMAGIIIEIPEIKNAKPTDEFNPRWGNQDLGWRPIGREGSQIPVSVDPAVVREQYGKPEAGTKSVNVSYQVRRGIEIQGNAATSVDVNFEMIGPGNPGGGDPDPEWPDPVNPRLPLPNVYGQRSATPNVLGPEHDLLDAELRFELYEGLMEDDVVQFFWGGEYIVGADYTVLDTDKVGDERTIVILWEYISRTGNTTVPVHYEISRTSVPNKGISKSQDVVVNAVVIHPDAPEFVGVNEKGWMTCSALDIPSDPLIPPAVLVNVKDLSQYGLRDGDTVHLYWWALHSVSGDEDVIDWDESIQLGKEYPVTGFTWRIPYEDYVLPIYDFDSVDHTGRGFVRYEFESVLTGSERRVPVISDVGMEMFAMHELFTPCVLP
;
A
#
# COMPACT_ATOMS: atom_id res chain seq x y z
N MET A 1 -4.65 -66.71 -49.92
CA MET A 1 -5.10 -65.96 -51.14
C MET A 1 -4.58 -64.55 -50.95
N SER A 2 -3.82 -63.88 -51.80
CA SER A 2 -3.61 -63.95 -53.24
C SER A 2 -2.12 -63.64 -53.50
N ARG A 3 -1.48 -64.37 -54.43
CA ARG A 3 -0.18 -63.96 -55.00
C ARG A 3 -0.45 -62.71 -55.85
N LEU A 4 -0.42 -61.54 -55.24
CA LEU A 4 -0.29 -60.27 -55.97
C LEU A 4 1.12 -60.25 -56.56
N GLY A 5 1.21 -60.62 -57.84
CA GLY A 5 2.45 -60.55 -58.60
C GLY A 5 2.96 -59.11 -58.60
N ARG A 6 4.26 -58.95 -58.36
CA ARG A 6 5.01 -57.70 -58.55
C ARG A 6 4.57 -57.06 -59.88
N ILE A 7 4.03 -55.85 -59.81
CA ILE A 7 3.73 -55.03 -60.99
C ILE A 7 5.08 -54.53 -61.48
N TYR A 8 5.48 -54.99 -62.65
CA TYR A 8 6.74 -54.58 -63.29
C TYR A 8 6.48 -53.31 -64.09
N SER A 9 7.42 -52.36 -64.06
CA SER A 9 7.36 -51.21 -64.98
C SER A 9 7.49 -51.68 -66.43
N ASP A 10 7.02 -50.91 -67.40
CA ASP A 10 7.16 -51.24 -68.83
C ASP A 10 8.64 -51.45 -69.23
N ALA A 11 9.55 -50.74 -68.56
CA ALA A 11 10.99 -50.90 -68.70
C ALA A 11 11.54 -52.19 -68.05
N GLU A 12 11.01 -52.62 -66.89
CA GLU A 12 11.32 -53.93 -66.30
C GLU A 12 10.76 -55.09 -67.14
N LEU A 13 9.55 -54.96 -67.68
CA LEU A 13 8.94 -55.91 -68.62
C LEU A 13 9.78 -56.01 -69.89
N ASN A 14 10.16 -54.88 -70.49
CA ASN A 14 11.08 -54.83 -71.63
C ASN A 14 12.42 -55.49 -71.31
N ARG A 15 13.01 -55.27 -70.13
CA ARG A 15 14.27 -55.94 -69.75
C ARG A 15 14.11 -57.45 -69.59
N ARG A 16 12.99 -57.90 -69.01
CA ARG A 16 12.69 -59.32 -68.85
C ARG A 16 12.47 -60.02 -70.19
N ASP A 17 11.74 -59.36 -71.08
CA ASP A 17 11.42 -59.89 -72.40
C ASP A 17 12.63 -59.81 -73.36
N CYS A 18 13.47 -58.78 -73.26
CA CYS A 18 14.77 -58.74 -73.94
C CYS A 18 15.74 -59.82 -73.47
N ARG A 19 15.79 -60.11 -72.15
CA ARG A 19 16.62 -61.21 -71.63
C ARG A 19 16.14 -62.57 -72.13
N LYS A 20 14.82 -62.77 -72.25
CA LYS A 20 14.24 -63.97 -72.88
C LYS A 20 14.59 -64.05 -74.37
N GLN A 21 14.42 -62.97 -75.13
CA GLN A 21 14.72 -62.96 -76.57
C GLN A 21 16.22 -63.19 -76.86
N LYS A 22 17.13 -62.63 -76.04
CA LYS A 22 18.58 -62.91 -76.15
C LYS A 22 18.94 -64.36 -75.81
N ARG A 23 18.25 -64.98 -74.84
CA ARG A 23 18.46 -66.38 -74.48
C ARG A 23 17.97 -67.34 -75.58
N ASP A 24 16.92 -66.98 -76.30
CA ASP A 24 16.25 -67.85 -77.28
C ASP A 24 16.80 -67.67 -78.72
N GLY A 25 17.88 -66.90 -78.91
CA GLY A 25 18.69 -66.89 -80.15
C GLY A 25 18.08 -66.17 -81.37
N MET A 26 17.00 -65.41 -81.20
CA MET A 26 16.42 -64.56 -82.27
C MET A 26 17.19 -63.22 -82.42
N GLN A 27 17.14 -62.64 -83.62
CA GLN A 27 18.02 -61.55 -84.11
C GLN A 27 18.44 -60.49 -83.06
N PRO A 28 19.75 -60.15 -82.95
CA PRO A 28 20.27 -59.26 -81.90
C PRO A 28 19.82 -57.79 -81.95
N SER A 29 19.18 -57.34 -83.03
CA SER A 29 19.03 -55.93 -83.37
C SER A 29 17.70 -55.28 -82.97
N ALA A 30 16.75 -56.00 -82.35
CA ALA A 30 15.40 -55.46 -82.10
C ALA A 30 15.02 -55.27 -80.62
N CYS A 31 15.86 -55.67 -79.65
CA CYS A 31 15.51 -55.54 -78.23
C CYS A 31 16.51 -54.65 -77.47
N ILE A 32 16.14 -53.38 -77.32
CA ILE A 32 16.88 -52.37 -76.55
C ILE A 32 16.49 -52.54 -75.08
N LEU A 33 17.41 -52.99 -74.23
CA LEU A 33 17.22 -52.99 -72.78
C LEU A 33 17.07 -51.53 -72.33
N ALA A 34 15.97 -51.18 -71.67
CA ALA A 34 15.82 -49.89 -71.02
C ALA A 34 17.00 -49.67 -70.05
N ALA A 35 17.63 -48.51 -70.14
CA ALA A 35 18.79 -48.19 -69.33
C ALA A 35 18.39 -48.01 -67.85
N PRO A 36 19.25 -48.34 -66.87
CA PRO A 36 18.94 -48.14 -65.46
C PRO A 36 18.77 -46.65 -65.16
N ALA A 37 18.02 -46.32 -64.11
CA ALA A 37 17.82 -44.95 -63.65
C ALA A 37 19.17 -44.25 -63.34
N PRO A 38 19.21 -42.90 -63.42
CA PRO A 38 20.29 -42.13 -62.80
C PRO A 38 20.50 -42.54 -61.33
N GLY A 39 21.75 -42.53 -60.87
CA GLY A 39 22.07 -42.65 -59.45
C GLY A 39 22.08 -41.31 -58.74
N VAL A 40 22.04 -41.32 -57.42
CA VAL A 40 22.29 -40.18 -56.54
C VAL A 40 22.97 -40.71 -55.28
N ASP A 41 23.70 -39.86 -54.55
CA ASP A 41 24.37 -40.28 -53.31
C ASP A 41 23.36 -40.60 -52.21
N GLU A 42 23.61 -41.65 -51.42
CA GLU A 42 22.66 -42.15 -50.41
C GLU A 42 22.44 -41.16 -49.24
N ASP A 43 23.40 -40.28 -48.98
CA ASP A 43 23.33 -39.26 -47.93
C ASP A 43 22.34 -38.13 -48.25
N VAL A 44 21.80 -38.12 -49.47
CA VAL A 44 20.77 -37.14 -49.86
C VAL A 44 19.39 -37.47 -49.30
N PHE A 45 19.15 -38.74 -48.97
CA PHE A 45 17.84 -39.23 -48.61
C PHE A 45 17.57 -39.04 -47.11
N ALA A 46 16.45 -38.38 -46.81
CA ALA A 46 15.79 -38.48 -45.52
C ALA A 46 15.09 -39.83 -45.36
N ASP A 47 14.56 -40.38 -46.46
CA ASP A 47 14.10 -41.76 -46.52
C ASP A 47 14.38 -42.36 -47.91
N PRO A 48 15.27 -43.36 -48.00
CA PRO A 48 15.57 -44.05 -49.25
C PRO A 48 14.39 -44.86 -49.82
N ASP A 49 13.41 -45.29 -49.01
CA ASP A 49 12.34 -46.18 -49.44
C ASP A 49 11.32 -45.48 -50.37
N ASP A 50 11.09 -44.18 -50.18
CA ASP A 50 10.21 -43.36 -51.04
C ASP A 50 10.95 -42.22 -51.76
N GLY A 51 12.26 -42.09 -51.55
CA GLY A 51 13.09 -41.11 -52.23
C GLY A 51 12.97 -39.69 -51.66
N THR A 52 12.45 -39.52 -50.44
CA THR A 52 12.39 -38.22 -49.76
C THR A 52 13.79 -37.67 -49.54
N VAL A 53 14.06 -36.47 -50.04
CA VAL A 53 15.34 -35.77 -49.91
C VAL A 53 15.34 -34.91 -48.65
N TRP A 54 16.47 -34.85 -47.94
CA TRP A 54 16.60 -33.95 -46.80
C TRP A 54 16.34 -32.49 -47.20
N ALA A 55 15.46 -31.82 -46.47
CA ALA A 55 15.14 -30.43 -46.73
C ALA A 55 16.36 -29.49 -46.61
N ASN A 56 17.32 -29.81 -45.74
CA ASN A 56 18.56 -29.04 -45.66
C ASN A 56 19.37 -29.13 -46.97
N ILE A 57 19.31 -30.24 -47.71
CA ILE A 57 19.94 -30.38 -49.02
C ILE A 57 19.17 -29.59 -50.07
N LEU A 58 17.84 -29.49 -49.97
CA LEU A 58 17.04 -28.69 -50.90
C LEU A 58 17.17 -27.18 -50.66
N LYS A 59 17.35 -26.75 -49.41
CA LYS A 59 17.31 -25.34 -48.99
C LYS A 59 18.67 -24.65 -48.88
N ASP A 60 19.73 -25.36 -48.49
CA ASP A 60 21.05 -24.75 -48.25
C ASP A 60 21.85 -24.60 -49.55
N PRO A 61 22.05 -23.40 -50.12
CA PRO A 61 22.71 -23.23 -51.41
C PRO A 61 24.15 -23.78 -51.48
N ALA A 62 24.80 -24.06 -50.34
CA ALA A 62 26.14 -24.65 -50.30
C ALA A 62 26.17 -26.17 -50.52
N LYS A 63 25.03 -26.87 -50.38
CA LYS A 63 24.94 -28.32 -50.58
C LYS A 63 24.58 -28.66 -52.02
N ASP A 64 25.26 -29.61 -52.63
CA ASP A 64 24.97 -30.01 -54.01
C ASP A 64 24.04 -31.22 -54.04
N LEU A 65 23.07 -31.21 -54.96
CA LEU A 65 22.29 -32.38 -55.33
C LEU A 65 22.71 -32.79 -56.74
N VAL A 66 23.41 -33.92 -56.86
CA VAL A 66 24.05 -34.36 -58.11
C VAL A 66 23.51 -35.71 -58.52
N ILE A 67 22.81 -35.76 -59.67
CA ILE A 67 22.42 -37.02 -60.30
C ILE A 67 23.57 -37.55 -61.15
N LYS A 68 23.74 -38.86 -61.18
CA LYS A 68 24.88 -39.55 -61.81
C LYS A 68 24.40 -40.48 -62.90
N VAL A 69 24.80 -40.22 -64.14
CA VAL A 69 24.53 -41.12 -65.27
C VAL A 69 25.74 -42.03 -65.48
N ASN A 70 25.53 -43.33 -65.29
CA ASN A 70 26.57 -44.34 -65.48
C ASN A 70 26.88 -44.55 -66.98
N LYS A 71 28.08 -45.05 -67.25
CA LYS A 71 28.53 -45.38 -68.61
C LYS A 71 27.62 -46.41 -69.27
N TRP A 72 27.19 -46.14 -70.50
CA TRP A 72 26.55 -47.11 -71.41
C TRP A 72 27.58 -47.83 -72.29
N ASN A 73 27.14 -48.64 -73.26
CA ASN A 73 28.02 -49.27 -74.23
C ASN A 73 28.56 -48.26 -75.26
N LEU A 74 29.48 -47.41 -74.80
CA LEU A 74 30.08 -46.32 -75.54
C LEU A 74 31.06 -46.89 -76.60
N SER A 75 30.61 -47.01 -77.85
CA SER A 75 31.44 -47.52 -78.97
C SER A 75 31.17 -46.82 -80.32
N PRO A 76 31.17 -45.47 -80.39
CA PRO A 76 31.11 -44.77 -81.67
C PRO A 76 32.39 -44.96 -82.50
N ILE A 77 32.25 -45.00 -83.83
CA ILE A 77 33.37 -45.08 -84.78
C ILE A 77 34.18 -43.77 -84.74
N PRO A 78 35.51 -43.77 -84.98
CA PRO A 78 36.30 -42.54 -85.01
C PRO A 78 35.70 -41.48 -85.98
N GLY A 79 35.23 -40.38 -85.42
CA GLY A 79 34.56 -39.29 -86.16
C GLY A 79 33.08 -39.08 -85.79
N ASP A 80 32.44 -40.04 -85.13
CA ASP A 80 31.05 -39.98 -84.68
C ASP A 80 30.92 -39.82 -83.15
N LEU A 81 29.74 -39.38 -82.69
CA LEU A 81 29.43 -39.13 -81.28
C LEU A 81 28.09 -39.76 -80.90
N ASP A 82 28.00 -40.31 -79.69
CA ASP A 82 26.72 -40.60 -79.04
C ASP A 82 26.24 -39.33 -78.31
N ALA A 83 24.94 -38.99 -78.41
CA ALA A 83 24.36 -37.89 -77.66
C ALA A 83 23.61 -38.39 -76.42
N LEU A 84 23.84 -37.74 -75.28
CA LEU A 84 23.12 -37.95 -74.03
C LEU A 84 22.19 -36.76 -73.80
N TYR A 85 20.92 -37.05 -73.55
CA TYR A 85 19.93 -36.08 -73.11
C TYR A 85 19.40 -36.52 -71.75
N VAL A 86 19.50 -35.66 -70.74
CA VAL A 86 18.95 -35.90 -69.40
C VAL A 86 17.75 -34.98 -69.21
N TYR A 87 16.67 -35.56 -68.70
CA TYR A 87 15.40 -34.89 -68.56
C TYR A 87 14.95 -34.88 -67.10
N HIS A 88 14.24 -33.81 -66.76
CA HIS A 88 13.48 -33.65 -65.52
C HIS A 88 12.00 -33.54 -65.86
N GLN A 89 11.17 -34.14 -65.02
CA GLN A 89 9.72 -34.05 -65.10
C GLN A 89 9.14 -33.97 -63.68
N ILE A 90 8.17 -33.08 -63.46
CA ILE A 90 7.42 -33.00 -62.19
C ILE A 90 6.22 -33.93 -62.28
N GLY A 91 6.18 -34.94 -61.41
CA GLY A 91 5.20 -36.02 -61.47
C GLY A 91 5.18 -36.75 -62.82
N THR A 92 4.23 -37.67 -63.00
CA THR A 92 4.13 -38.45 -64.25
C THR A 92 3.45 -37.70 -65.40
N SER A 93 2.89 -36.52 -65.13
CA SER A 93 2.08 -35.74 -66.07
C SER A 93 2.68 -34.36 -66.42
N GLY A 94 3.79 -33.96 -65.80
CA GLY A 94 4.45 -32.69 -66.08
C GLY A 94 5.12 -32.64 -67.46
N PRO A 95 5.52 -31.44 -67.94
CA PRO A 95 6.32 -31.33 -69.16
C PRO A 95 7.69 -32.00 -68.94
N LYS A 96 8.17 -32.69 -69.98
CA LYS A 96 9.53 -33.24 -70.03
C LYS A 96 10.49 -32.13 -70.41
N GLU A 97 11.37 -31.72 -69.49
CA GLU A 97 12.33 -30.64 -69.68
C GLU A 97 13.75 -31.21 -69.81
N GLU A 98 14.49 -30.79 -70.85
CA GLU A 98 15.91 -31.15 -71.01
C GLU A 98 16.76 -30.31 -70.05
N ILE A 99 17.44 -30.98 -69.13
CA ILE A 99 18.28 -30.31 -68.11
C ILE A 99 19.77 -30.45 -68.40
N PHE A 100 20.15 -31.39 -69.28
CA PHE A 100 21.52 -31.58 -69.71
C PHE A 100 21.57 -32.24 -71.08
N ARG A 101 22.52 -31.77 -71.91
CA ARG A 101 22.89 -32.41 -73.17
C ARG A 101 24.39 -32.53 -73.27
N GLY A 102 24.87 -33.70 -73.65
CA GLY A 102 26.29 -33.97 -73.89
C GLY A 102 26.51 -34.83 -75.12
N ALA A 103 27.70 -34.77 -75.69
CA ALA A 103 28.11 -35.62 -76.80
C ALA A 103 29.44 -36.32 -76.43
N TYR A 104 29.51 -37.62 -76.66
CA TYR A 104 30.58 -38.46 -76.15
C TYR A 104 31.13 -39.38 -77.25
N TRP A 105 32.46 -39.48 -77.32
CA TRP A 105 33.15 -40.42 -78.21
C TRP A 105 33.76 -41.60 -77.43
N ALA A 106 34.27 -42.61 -78.12
CA ALA A 106 34.73 -43.86 -77.51
C ALA A 106 35.81 -43.70 -76.41
N GLY A 107 36.62 -42.62 -76.44
CA GLY A 107 37.66 -42.35 -75.44
C GLY A 107 37.21 -41.54 -74.22
N ASP A 108 35.95 -41.12 -74.14
CA ASP A 108 35.42 -40.36 -72.99
C ASP A 108 35.07 -41.24 -71.77
N VAL A 109 35.62 -42.46 -71.70
CA VAL A 109 35.31 -43.44 -70.64
C VAL A 109 35.58 -42.87 -69.24
N ASP A 110 36.62 -42.05 -69.08
CA ASP A 110 37.04 -41.46 -67.81
C ASP A 110 36.14 -40.31 -67.34
N LYS A 111 35.18 -39.87 -68.16
CA LYS A 111 34.18 -38.85 -67.78
C LYS A 111 32.97 -39.42 -67.05
N PHE A 112 32.88 -40.75 -66.93
CA PHE A 112 31.75 -41.43 -66.29
C PHE A 112 32.07 -41.86 -64.84
N PRO A 113 31.09 -41.81 -63.93
CA PRO A 113 29.72 -41.35 -64.15
C PRO A 113 29.65 -39.84 -64.39
N VAL A 114 28.80 -39.43 -65.33
CA VAL A 114 28.57 -38.01 -65.61
C VAL A 114 27.71 -37.47 -64.47
N GLY A 115 28.26 -36.53 -63.69
CA GLY A 115 27.55 -35.84 -62.63
C GLY A 115 26.83 -34.61 -63.18
N ILE A 116 25.51 -34.56 -63.04
CA ILE A 116 24.68 -33.40 -63.37
C ILE A 116 24.25 -32.77 -62.05
N LYS A 117 24.85 -31.62 -61.73
CA LYS A 117 24.48 -30.81 -60.56
C LYS A 117 23.15 -30.11 -60.85
N LEU A 118 22.14 -30.40 -60.02
CA LEU A 118 20.83 -29.76 -60.13
C LEU A 118 20.90 -28.34 -59.57
N ASN A 119 20.36 -27.37 -60.31
CA ASN A 119 20.16 -26.02 -59.81
C ASN A 119 18.89 -25.96 -58.95
N LYS A 120 18.90 -26.56 -57.76
CA LYS A 120 17.73 -26.74 -56.89
C LYS A 120 16.93 -25.48 -56.49
N HIS A 121 17.44 -24.30 -56.81
CA HIS A 121 16.77 -23.00 -56.60
C HIS A 121 16.17 -22.41 -57.89
N ASP A 122 16.34 -23.09 -59.03
CA ASP A 122 15.65 -22.77 -60.28
C ASP A 122 14.15 -23.04 -60.12
N GLN A 123 13.32 -22.25 -60.81
CA GLN A 123 11.87 -22.32 -60.74
C GLN A 123 11.34 -23.73 -61.09
N ALA A 124 12.04 -24.46 -61.96
CA ALA A 124 11.72 -25.84 -62.31
C ALA A 124 11.80 -26.82 -61.12
N TYR A 125 12.56 -26.50 -60.06
CA TYR A 125 12.77 -27.38 -58.90
C TYR A 125 12.08 -26.89 -57.62
N LEU A 126 11.48 -25.70 -57.62
CA LEU A 126 10.85 -25.09 -56.44
C LEU A 126 9.48 -25.68 -56.09
N THR A 127 8.87 -26.42 -57.01
CA THR A 127 7.66 -27.19 -56.72
C THR A 127 8.01 -28.33 -55.77
N ASP A 128 7.19 -28.56 -54.75
CA ASP A 128 7.32 -29.72 -53.87
C ASP A 128 6.51 -30.90 -54.45
N GLY A 129 6.93 -32.13 -54.16
CA GLY A 129 6.38 -33.38 -54.70
C GLY A 129 7.41 -34.22 -55.44
N ASP A 130 6.95 -35.10 -56.33
CA ASP A 130 7.83 -36.05 -57.04
C ASP A 130 8.55 -35.39 -58.21
N HIS A 131 9.89 -35.40 -58.18
CA HIS A 131 10.76 -35.03 -59.28
C HIS A 131 11.36 -36.30 -59.91
N LEU A 132 11.02 -36.54 -61.18
CA LEU A 132 11.52 -37.68 -61.93
C LEU A 132 12.69 -37.26 -62.81
N PHE A 133 13.79 -38.00 -62.74
CA PHE A 133 14.99 -37.81 -63.54
C PHE A 133 15.28 -39.05 -64.36
N PHE A 134 15.40 -38.90 -65.68
CA PHE A 134 15.69 -39.99 -66.60
C PHE A 134 16.49 -39.48 -67.80
N TYR A 135 17.09 -40.37 -68.57
CA TYR A 135 17.92 -39.99 -69.71
C TYR A 135 17.62 -40.84 -70.95
N GLU A 136 17.93 -40.28 -72.11
CA GLU A 136 17.93 -40.97 -73.39
C GLU A 136 19.32 -40.87 -74.01
N VAL A 137 19.77 -41.97 -74.61
CA VAL A 137 21.01 -42.02 -75.38
C VAL A 137 20.65 -42.18 -76.85
N GLU A 138 21.14 -41.28 -77.68
CA GLU A 138 21.06 -41.35 -79.12
C GLU A 138 22.40 -41.87 -79.66
N PRO A 139 22.50 -43.17 -79.95
CA PRO A 139 23.74 -43.75 -80.46
C PRO A 139 23.98 -43.31 -81.90
N PHE A 140 25.24 -43.19 -82.30
CA PHE A 140 25.61 -42.75 -83.66
C PHE A 140 25.02 -43.60 -84.81
N ASN A 141 24.67 -44.87 -84.55
CA ASN A 141 24.34 -45.87 -85.57
C ASN A 141 22.89 -46.34 -85.56
N ASN A 142 22.04 -45.84 -84.66
CA ASN A 142 20.70 -46.38 -84.42
C ASN A 142 19.73 -45.28 -84.00
N PRO A 143 18.40 -45.51 -84.08
CA PRO A 143 17.43 -44.58 -83.52
C PRO A 143 17.62 -44.44 -81.99
N PRO A 144 17.14 -43.34 -81.37
CA PRO A 144 17.25 -43.11 -79.94
C PRO A 144 16.81 -44.33 -79.12
N SER A 145 17.57 -44.69 -78.09
CA SER A 145 17.09 -45.66 -77.11
C SER A 145 15.86 -45.06 -76.40
N GLY A 146 14.85 -45.87 -76.10
CA GLY A 146 13.77 -45.44 -75.20
C GLY A 146 14.32 -44.93 -73.86
N PRO A 147 13.54 -44.15 -73.10
CA PRO A 147 14.00 -43.53 -71.86
C PRO A 147 14.51 -44.58 -70.85
N SER A 148 15.49 -44.19 -70.04
CA SER A 148 15.89 -44.96 -68.86
C SER A 148 14.72 -45.13 -67.89
N ASP A 149 14.88 -46.02 -66.90
CA ASP A 149 14.06 -45.92 -65.69
C ASP A 149 14.20 -44.51 -65.08
N ALA A 150 13.19 -44.03 -64.36
CA ALA A 150 13.25 -42.75 -63.67
C ALA A 150 13.81 -42.94 -62.24
N LEU A 151 14.71 -42.04 -61.85
CA LEU A 151 15.01 -41.77 -60.45
C LEU A 151 13.94 -40.80 -59.93
N THR A 152 13.15 -41.25 -58.95
CA THR A 152 12.19 -40.38 -58.27
C THR A 152 12.84 -39.81 -57.02
N LEU A 153 12.88 -38.48 -56.92
CA LEU A 153 13.26 -37.74 -55.72
C LEU A 153 12.04 -36.97 -55.24
N HIS A 154 11.62 -37.19 -53.99
CA HIS A 154 10.52 -36.44 -53.39
C HIS A 154 11.06 -35.19 -52.70
N PHE A 155 10.65 -34.03 -53.19
CA PHE A 155 11.07 -32.74 -52.66
C PHE A 155 10.01 -32.20 -51.71
N ASP A 156 10.42 -31.92 -50.48
CA ASP A 156 9.58 -31.30 -49.47
C ASP A 156 10.34 -30.18 -48.74
N ARG A 157 9.87 -28.95 -48.92
CA ARG A 157 10.46 -27.77 -48.29
C ARG A 157 9.53 -27.13 -47.27
N MET A 158 8.32 -27.66 -47.08
CA MET A 158 7.34 -27.06 -46.19
C MET A 158 7.44 -27.72 -44.82
N GLY A 159 7.41 -26.94 -43.74
CA GLY A 159 7.31 -27.51 -42.40
C GLY A 159 5.93 -28.13 -42.16
N PRO A 160 5.80 -29.03 -41.17
CA PRO A 160 4.51 -29.57 -40.73
C PRO A 160 3.46 -28.48 -40.51
N ASN A 161 2.20 -28.87 -40.66
CA ASN A 161 1.03 -27.99 -40.60
C ASN A 161 1.12 -26.83 -41.61
N LYS A 162 1.70 -27.10 -42.79
CA LYS A 162 1.90 -26.13 -43.87
C LYS A 162 2.68 -24.88 -43.46
N GLY A 163 3.56 -25.01 -42.48
CA GLY A 163 4.33 -23.90 -41.90
C GLY A 163 3.56 -23.01 -40.92
N GLU A 164 2.28 -23.28 -40.67
CA GLU A 164 1.48 -22.53 -39.69
C GLU A 164 1.63 -23.08 -38.27
N PRO A 165 1.57 -22.24 -37.22
CA PRO A 165 1.56 -22.69 -35.83
C PRO A 165 0.46 -23.74 -35.56
N PRO A 166 0.81 -24.94 -35.06
CA PRO A 166 -0.17 -25.93 -34.63
C PRO A 166 -1.04 -25.43 -33.47
N LYS A 167 -2.21 -26.06 -33.29
CA LYS A 167 -3.10 -25.76 -32.15
C LYS A 167 -2.41 -26.09 -30.82
N GLU A 168 -2.82 -25.41 -29.75
CA GLU A 168 -2.44 -25.81 -28.40
C GLU A 168 -2.98 -27.20 -28.06
N VAL A 169 -2.29 -27.93 -27.18
CA VAL A 169 -2.83 -29.19 -26.63
C VAL A 169 -4.17 -28.91 -25.92
N PRO A 170 -5.12 -29.87 -25.86
CA PRO A 170 -6.37 -29.69 -25.14
C PRO A 170 -6.16 -29.29 -23.66
N ALA A 171 -7.17 -28.66 -23.05
CA ALA A 171 -7.11 -28.27 -21.66
C ALA A 171 -6.92 -29.49 -20.73
N LEU A 172 -6.06 -29.33 -19.74
CA LEU A 172 -5.78 -30.33 -18.73
C LEU A 172 -6.49 -29.98 -17.43
N PRO A 173 -6.94 -30.97 -16.64
CA PRO A 173 -7.35 -30.70 -15.26
C PRO A 173 -6.15 -30.19 -14.45
N VAL A 174 -6.43 -29.55 -13.30
CA VAL A 174 -5.39 -29.17 -12.33
C VAL A 174 -4.56 -30.40 -11.97
N ILE A 175 -3.24 -30.26 -12.04
CA ILE A 175 -2.29 -31.30 -11.71
C ILE A 175 -2.14 -31.32 -10.20
N THR A 176 -2.49 -32.45 -9.59
CA THR A 176 -2.47 -32.68 -8.14
C THR A 176 -1.81 -34.02 -7.82
N ASP A 177 -1.54 -34.32 -6.55
CA ASP A 177 -1.01 -35.62 -6.13
C ASP A 177 -1.86 -36.81 -6.63
N ALA A 178 -3.16 -36.59 -6.90
CA ALA A 178 -4.07 -37.61 -7.40
C ALA A 178 -3.82 -38.02 -8.86
N ASN A 179 -3.30 -37.11 -9.70
CA ASN A 179 -3.12 -37.36 -11.15
C ASN A 179 -1.68 -37.13 -11.65
N VAL A 180 -0.76 -36.65 -10.81
CA VAL A 180 0.62 -36.32 -11.19
C VAL A 180 1.40 -37.49 -11.81
N ASN A 181 1.02 -38.74 -11.49
CA ASN A 181 1.67 -39.95 -12.01
C ASN A 181 1.20 -40.36 -13.42
N SER A 182 0.18 -39.70 -13.98
CA SER A 182 -0.47 -40.10 -15.23
C SER A 182 -0.85 -38.89 -16.10
N VAL A 183 -0.05 -37.82 -16.06
CA VAL A 183 -0.28 -36.63 -16.89
C VAL A 183 0.15 -36.93 -18.33
N GLU A 184 -0.81 -36.84 -19.24
CA GLU A 184 -0.60 -37.06 -20.68
C GLU A 184 -1.16 -35.87 -21.47
N LEU A 185 -0.32 -35.24 -22.29
CA LEU A 185 -0.77 -34.26 -23.27
C LEU A 185 -1.37 -35.01 -24.46
N THR A 186 -2.38 -34.42 -25.10
CA THR A 186 -2.93 -34.98 -26.34
C THR A 186 -2.43 -34.13 -27.50
N LEU A 187 -1.67 -34.74 -28.42
CA LEU A 187 -1.24 -34.08 -29.65
C LEU A 187 -2.46 -33.81 -30.54
N PRO A 188 -2.83 -32.55 -30.81
CA PRO A 188 -3.93 -32.23 -31.71
C PRO A 188 -3.66 -32.73 -33.13
N GLU A 189 -4.74 -33.06 -33.84
CA GLU A 189 -4.69 -33.31 -35.28
C GLU A 189 -4.20 -32.09 -36.07
N TYR A 190 -3.42 -32.34 -37.13
CA TYR A 190 -2.90 -31.33 -38.06
C TYR A 190 -2.99 -31.82 -39.52
N SER A 191 -3.04 -30.87 -40.46
CA SER A 191 -3.65 -31.10 -41.78
C SER A 191 -2.88 -31.99 -42.76
N ASP A 192 -1.59 -32.16 -42.54
CA ASP A 192 -0.60 -32.78 -43.42
C ASP A 192 0.23 -33.84 -42.69
N ARG A 193 -0.29 -34.39 -41.57
CA ARG A 193 0.36 -35.46 -40.80
C ARG A 193 0.80 -36.61 -41.71
N ALA A 194 2.09 -36.87 -41.72
CA ALA A 194 2.71 -37.98 -42.42
C ALA A 194 3.27 -39.03 -41.45
N ARG A 195 3.56 -40.22 -41.99
CA ARG A 195 4.34 -41.22 -41.24
C ARG A 195 5.77 -40.69 -41.12
N ALA A 196 6.36 -40.85 -39.93
CA ALA A 196 7.71 -40.39 -39.57
C ALA A 196 7.87 -38.90 -39.27
N ASP A 197 6.78 -38.13 -39.17
CA ASP A 197 6.83 -36.86 -38.44
C ASP A 197 7.22 -37.13 -36.99
N HIS A 198 7.98 -36.22 -36.37
CA HIS A 198 8.47 -36.34 -35.00
C HIS A 198 7.98 -35.15 -34.18
N VAL A 199 7.46 -35.41 -32.99
CA VAL A 199 7.00 -34.38 -32.04
C VAL A 199 7.97 -34.25 -30.89
N TYR A 200 8.27 -33.02 -30.51
CA TYR A 200 9.00 -32.65 -29.31
C TYR A 200 8.08 -31.77 -28.46
N TRP A 201 8.03 -31.99 -27.14
CA TRP A 201 7.19 -31.18 -26.25
C TRP A 201 7.96 -30.71 -25.02
N TRP A 202 7.50 -29.59 -24.46
CA TRP A 202 8.06 -28.96 -23.28
C TRP A 202 6.95 -28.58 -22.31
N ILE A 203 7.29 -28.56 -21.03
CA ILE A 203 6.51 -27.94 -19.97
C ILE A 203 7.45 -27.04 -19.15
N SER A 204 7.10 -25.78 -18.98
CA SER A 204 7.97 -24.80 -18.31
C SER A 204 7.17 -23.71 -17.62
N LYS A 205 7.72 -23.12 -16.55
CA LYS A 205 7.17 -21.90 -15.94
C LYS A 205 7.45 -20.65 -16.77
N GLU A 206 8.48 -20.69 -17.62
CA GLU A 206 8.84 -19.61 -18.51
C GLU A 206 8.14 -19.76 -19.86
N ILE A 207 7.58 -18.67 -20.37
CA ILE A 207 7.03 -18.63 -21.73
C ILE A 207 8.20 -18.55 -22.71
N PRO A 208 8.42 -19.56 -23.55
CA PRO A 208 9.50 -19.50 -24.53
C PRO A 208 9.11 -18.53 -25.66
N GLU A 209 9.92 -17.49 -25.90
CA GLU A 209 9.84 -16.72 -27.15
C GLU A 209 10.55 -17.51 -28.27
N GLY A 210 9.81 -18.37 -28.98
CA GLY A 210 10.33 -19.19 -30.08
C GLY A 210 10.58 -20.66 -29.72
N GLU A 211 11.59 -21.28 -30.35
CA GLU A 211 12.00 -22.66 -29.99
C GLU A 211 12.53 -22.65 -28.55
N PRO A 212 11.93 -23.43 -27.62
CA PRO A 212 12.35 -23.40 -26.24
C PRO A 212 13.82 -23.82 -26.11
N GLY A 213 14.66 -22.96 -25.51
CA GLY A 213 16.08 -23.27 -25.24
C GLY A 213 16.29 -24.30 -24.12
N LEU A 214 15.21 -24.84 -23.55
CA LEU A 214 15.20 -25.85 -22.49
C LEU A 214 15.27 -27.26 -23.08
N PRO A 215 15.83 -28.25 -22.35
CA PRO A 215 15.71 -29.65 -22.76
C PRO A 215 14.24 -30.03 -22.87
N TRP A 216 13.89 -30.79 -23.92
CA TRP A 216 12.52 -31.25 -24.12
C TRP A 216 12.09 -32.19 -22.99
N GLU A 217 10.81 -32.07 -22.63
CA GLU A 217 10.16 -32.99 -21.70
C GLU A 217 10.08 -34.39 -22.31
N GLY A 218 9.89 -34.48 -23.62
CA GLY A 218 9.99 -35.71 -24.34
C GLY A 218 9.92 -35.49 -25.84
N ASP A 219 10.20 -36.56 -26.56
CA ASP A 219 10.09 -36.62 -28.00
C ASP A 219 9.59 -38.00 -28.43
N ALA A 220 8.86 -38.05 -29.55
CA ALA A 220 8.32 -39.29 -30.08
C ALA A 220 8.01 -39.17 -31.58
N PRO A 221 8.10 -40.27 -32.34
CA PRO A 221 7.51 -40.31 -33.68
C PRO A 221 5.99 -40.20 -33.58
N VAL A 222 5.39 -39.46 -34.52
CA VAL A 222 3.95 -39.33 -34.69
C VAL A 222 3.45 -40.56 -35.45
N THR A 223 2.64 -41.37 -34.76
CA THR A 223 2.16 -42.67 -35.27
C THR A 223 0.65 -42.68 -35.51
N GLN A 224 -0.09 -41.80 -34.83
CA GLN A 224 -1.54 -41.74 -34.87
C GLN A 224 -2.08 -40.36 -34.48
N GLY A 225 -3.38 -40.18 -34.68
CA GLY A 225 -4.14 -39.04 -34.18
C GLY A 225 -4.32 -39.06 -32.68
N ASP A 226 -4.47 -37.88 -32.08
CA ASP A 226 -4.66 -37.72 -30.64
C ASP A 226 -3.62 -38.48 -29.79
N GLN A 227 -2.40 -38.58 -30.33
CA GLN A 227 -1.31 -39.31 -29.68
C GLN A 227 -1.03 -38.73 -28.29
N LYS A 228 -0.92 -39.61 -27.30
CA LYS A 228 -0.62 -39.25 -25.91
C LYS A 228 0.87 -39.01 -25.74
N LEU A 229 1.21 -37.85 -25.21
CA LEU A 229 2.58 -37.43 -24.93
C LEU A 229 2.77 -37.42 -23.41
N PRO A 230 3.51 -38.38 -22.83
CA PRO A 230 3.64 -38.46 -21.38
C PRO A 230 4.44 -37.28 -20.82
N VAL A 231 4.05 -36.82 -19.65
CA VAL A 231 4.82 -35.85 -18.85
C VAL A 231 5.32 -36.55 -17.59
N ARG A 232 6.64 -36.48 -17.37
CA ARG A 232 7.31 -37.11 -16.24
C ARG A 232 6.89 -36.44 -14.93
N LYS A 233 6.64 -37.28 -13.93
CA LYS A 233 6.31 -36.83 -12.57
C LYS A 233 7.42 -35.96 -12.00
N GLU A 234 8.68 -36.33 -12.22
CA GLU A 234 9.85 -35.62 -11.71
C GLU A 234 9.94 -34.20 -12.27
N THR A 235 9.52 -33.99 -13.53
CA THR A 235 9.46 -32.65 -14.12
C THR A 235 8.41 -31.80 -13.42
N LEU A 236 7.21 -32.34 -13.17
CA LEU A 236 6.13 -31.65 -12.47
C LEU A 236 6.51 -31.31 -11.02
N GLU A 237 7.17 -32.23 -10.32
CA GLU A 237 7.70 -32.02 -8.97
C GLU A 237 8.80 -30.94 -8.95
N THR A 238 9.66 -30.91 -9.97
CA THR A 238 10.74 -29.92 -10.10
C THR A 238 10.20 -28.53 -10.42
N LEU A 239 9.19 -28.43 -11.29
CA LEU A 239 8.51 -27.16 -11.56
C LEU A 239 7.85 -26.62 -10.29
N GLY A 240 7.30 -27.50 -9.47
CA GLY A 240 6.59 -27.15 -8.24
C GLY A 240 5.27 -26.41 -8.51
N ASP A 241 4.64 -25.92 -7.45
CA ASP A 241 3.29 -25.35 -7.54
C ASP A 241 3.25 -24.07 -8.39
N GLY A 242 2.12 -23.79 -9.02
CA GLY A 242 1.89 -22.59 -9.82
C GLY A 242 1.52 -22.87 -11.28
N GLU A 243 1.63 -21.82 -12.08
CA GLU A 243 1.35 -21.89 -13.51
C GLU A 243 2.56 -22.45 -14.26
N ALA A 244 2.30 -23.29 -15.25
CA ALA A 244 3.26 -23.66 -16.27
C ALA A 244 2.62 -23.61 -17.66
N TRP A 245 3.44 -23.68 -18.69
CA TRP A 245 3.09 -23.57 -20.08
C TRP A 245 3.57 -24.80 -20.82
N VAL A 246 2.70 -25.35 -21.66
CA VAL A 246 2.98 -26.47 -22.53
C VAL A 246 3.06 -25.98 -23.96
N VAL A 247 4.08 -26.43 -24.66
CA VAL A 247 4.32 -26.17 -26.09
C VAL A 247 4.87 -27.42 -26.74
N TYR A 248 4.58 -27.62 -28.02
CA TYR A 248 5.20 -28.66 -28.82
C TYR A 248 5.68 -28.15 -30.19
N LEU A 249 6.60 -28.89 -30.78
CA LEU A 249 7.19 -28.63 -32.09
C LEU A 249 7.12 -29.92 -32.91
N LEU A 250 6.75 -29.78 -34.18
CA LEU A 250 6.74 -30.86 -35.15
C LEU A 250 7.92 -30.70 -36.11
N ILE A 251 8.57 -31.81 -36.41
CA ILE A 251 9.59 -31.92 -37.46
C ILE A 251 9.09 -32.99 -38.42
N ASP A 252 8.97 -32.67 -39.71
CA ASP A 252 8.56 -33.68 -40.69
C ASP A 252 9.67 -34.69 -40.96
N LYS A 253 9.32 -35.69 -41.76
CA LYS A 253 10.23 -36.70 -42.28
C LYS A 253 11.43 -36.12 -43.05
N ALA A 254 11.26 -35.04 -43.81
CA ALA A 254 12.32 -34.38 -44.57
C ALA A 254 13.25 -33.50 -43.70
N GLY A 255 12.95 -33.38 -42.40
CA GLY A 255 13.69 -32.57 -41.44
C GLY A 255 13.30 -31.09 -41.43
N ASN A 256 12.18 -30.70 -42.04
CA ASN A 256 11.65 -29.35 -41.91
C ASN A 256 11.08 -29.16 -40.51
N LYS A 257 11.57 -28.12 -39.82
CA LYS A 257 10.99 -27.66 -38.55
C LYS A 257 9.71 -26.85 -38.84
N GLY A 258 8.62 -27.20 -38.16
CA GLY A 258 7.40 -26.40 -38.13
C GLY A 258 7.52 -25.18 -37.19
N ALA A 259 6.45 -24.39 -37.10
CA ALA A 259 6.33 -23.38 -36.05
C ALA A 259 5.97 -24.04 -34.70
N PRO A 260 6.37 -23.46 -33.55
CA PRO A 260 5.90 -23.91 -32.24
C PRO A 260 4.36 -23.84 -32.15
N SER A 261 3.76 -24.76 -31.40
CA SER A 261 2.32 -24.73 -31.12
C SER A 261 1.91 -23.48 -30.35
N LEU A 262 0.62 -23.14 -30.39
CA LEU A 262 0.06 -22.21 -29.41
C LEU A 262 0.28 -22.74 -27.98
N LEU A 263 0.45 -21.81 -27.02
CA LEU A 263 0.79 -22.10 -25.64
C LEU A 263 -0.44 -22.56 -24.84
N ARG A 264 -0.36 -23.73 -24.20
CA ARG A 264 -1.37 -24.17 -23.23
C ARG A 264 -0.91 -23.85 -21.81
N LYS A 265 -1.72 -23.08 -21.08
CA LYS A 265 -1.56 -22.91 -19.64
C LYS A 265 -1.99 -24.15 -18.86
N VAL A 266 -1.21 -24.55 -17.87
CA VAL A 266 -1.50 -25.64 -16.93
C VAL A 266 -1.28 -25.17 -15.48
N SER A 267 -2.02 -25.77 -14.56
CA SER A 267 -1.99 -25.43 -13.13
C SER A 267 -1.47 -26.62 -12.34
N ILE A 268 -0.42 -26.41 -11.55
CA ILE A 268 0.25 -27.44 -10.74
C ILE A 268 0.04 -27.11 -9.27
N THR A 269 -0.50 -28.07 -8.51
CA THR A 269 -0.89 -27.93 -7.10
C THR A 269 -0.60 -29.25 -6.37
N LEU A 270 0.65 -29.43 -5.94
CA LEU A 270 1.13 -30.69 -5.35
C LEU A 270 1.16 -30.64 -3.82
N GLY A 271 1.20 -31.80 -3.17
CA GLY A 271 1.22 -31.95 -1.71
C GLY A 271 -0.14 -31.77 -1.03
N ALA A 272 -0.19 -32.07 0.28
CA ALA A 272 -1.39 -31.91 1.09
C ALA A 272 -1.92 -30.46 1.03
N LEU A 273 -3.20 -30.31 0.69
CA LEU A 273 -3.82 -29.00 0.42
C LEU A 273 -4.33 -28.34 1.72
N PRO A 274 -4.25 -27.00 1.85
CA PRO A 274 -4.76 -26.26 2.99
C PRO A 274 -6.27 -26.01 2.88
N THR A 275 -7.07 -27.06 3.07
CA THR A 275 -8.53 -26.99 2.90
C THR A 275 -9.30 -26.73 4.21
N VAL A 276 -8.68 -26.99 5.36
CA VAL A 276 -9.29 -26.78 6.68
C VAL A 276 -8.82 -25.44 7.23
N LEU A 277 -9.61 -24.40 6.99
CA LEU A 277 -9.33 -23.02 7.41
C LEU A 277 -10.13 -22.67 8.67
N GLN A 278 -9.54 -21.87 9.56
CA GLN A 278 -10.20 -21.36 10.77
C GLN A 278 -10.67 -19.92 10.53
N PRO A 279 -11.77 -19.46 11.15
CA PRO A 279 -12.20 -18.07 11.03
C PRO A 279 -11.09 -17.08 11.42
N PRO A 280 -10.94 -15.95 10.73
CA PRO A 280 -10.04 -14.90 11.17
C PRO A 280 -10.53 -14.28 12.48
N GLU A 281 -9.61 -13.72 13.26
CA GLU A 281 -9.92 -12.98 14.48
C GLU A 281 -9.67 -11.48 14.28
N VAL A 282 -10.47 -10.63 14.93
CA VAL A 282 -10.23 -9.19 15.02
C VAL A 282 -10.12 -8.87 16.51
N PRO A 283 -8.90 -8.73 17.06
CA PRO A 283 -8.71 -8.57 18.50
C PRO A 283 -9.49 -7.40 19.11
N LEU A 284 -9.55 -6.28 18.39
CA LEU A 284 -10.30 -5.08 18.79
C LEU A 284 -11.82 -5.22 18.68
N ALA A 285 -12.35 -6.33 18.14
CA ALA A 285 -13.79 -6.60 18.14
C ALA A 285 -14.25 -7.49 19.32
N LYS A 286 -13.34 -7.85 20.24
CA LYS A 286 -13.61 -8.83 21.32
C LYS A 286 -14.55 -8.32 22.41
N ASP A 287 -14.63 -7.01 22.59
CA ASP A 287 -15.61 -6.34 23.45
C ASP A 287 -17.02 -6.30 22.82
N GLY A 288 -17.15 -6.70 21.57
CA GLY A 288 -18.40 -6.88 20.85
C GLY A 288 -18.72 -5.76 19.85
N LEU A 289 -17.86 -4.75 19.71
CA LEU A 289 -18.10 -3.64 18.80
C LEU A 289 -16.78 -3.01 18.36
N VAL A 290 -16.56 -2.87 17.05
CA VAL A 290 -15.47 -2.02 16.55
C VAL A 290 -16.00 -0.60 16.42
N ASP A 291 -15.44 0.30 17.22
CA ASP A 291 -15.77 1.73 17.20
C ASP A 291 -14.63 2.57 16.61
N ARG A 292 -14.73 3.90 16.71
CA ARG A 292 -13.73 4.82 16.16
C ARG A 292 -12.41 4.78 16.92
N GLU A 293 -12.43 4.57 18.23
CA GLU A 293 -11.22 4.46 19.06
C GLU A 293 -10.41 3.24 18.64
N ASP A 294 -11.06 2.13 18.33
CA ASP A 294 -10.41 0.94 17.76
C ASP A 294 -9.74 1.21 16.41
N VAL A 295 -10.40 1.99 15.54
CA VAL A 295 -9.83 2.34 14.24
C VAL A 295 -8.58 3.21 14.40
N MET A 296 -8.57 4.12 15.36
CA MET A 296 -7.38 4.90 15.70
C MET A 296 -6.25 4.03 16.29
N ALA A 297 -6.59 3.05 17.12
CA ALA A 297 -5.63 2.09 17.67
C ALA A 297 -5.01 1.20 16.57
N GLY A 298 -5.74 1.01 15.47
CA GLY A 298 -5.30 0.31 14.27
C GLY A 298 -5.90 -1.09 14.18
N ILE A 299 -6.83 -1.27 13.23
CA ILE A 299 -7.51 -2.55 13.03
C ILE A 299 -6.55 -3.59 12.46
N ILE A 300 -6.44 -4.72 13.16
CA ILE A 300 -5.67 -5.89 12.75
C ILE A 300 -6.61 -7.08 12.58
N ILE A 301 -6.51 -7.75 11.44
CA ILE A 301 -7.09 -9.08 11.21
C ILE A 301 -5.97 -10.10 11.51
N GLU A 302 -6.20 -10.99 12.46
CA GLU A 302 -5.33 -12.11 12.74
C GLU A 302 -5.80 -13.34 11.97
N ILE A 303 -4.96 -13.83 11.06
CA ILE A 303 -5.21 -15.07 10.32
C ILE A 303 -4.62 -16.23 11.13
N PRO A 304 -5.41 -17.20 11.61
CA PRO A 304 -4.90 -18.33 12.37
C PRO A 304 -3.96 -19.21 11.54
N GLU A 305 -3.22 -20.09 12.22
CA GLU A 305 -2.36 -21.07 11.56
C GLU A 305 -3.15 -21.89 10.51
N ILE A 306 -2.64 -21.90 9.27
CA ILE A 306 -3.22 -22.64 8.15
C ILE A 306 -2.51 -23.99 8.05
N LYS A 307 -3.21 -25.07 8.42
CA LYS A 307 -2.67 -26.43 8.34
C LYS A 307 -2.39 -26.85 6.90
N ASN A 308 -1.29 -27.55 6.69
CA ASN A 308 -0.79 -28.02 5.38
C ASN A 308 -0.44 -26.89 4.39
N ALA A 309 -0.33 -25.65 4.83
CA ALA A 309 0.17 -24.56 4.00
C ALA A 309 1.67 -24.73 3.71
N LYS A 310 2.07 -24.40 2.48
CA LYS A 310 3.47 -24.18 2.10
C LYS A 310 3.81 -22.70 2.27
N PRO A 311 5.09 -22.34 2.49
CA PRO A 311 5.50 -20.93 2.55
C PRO A 311 5.20 -20.13 1.28
N THR A 312 5.06 -20.81 0.14
CA THR A 312 4.72 -20.25 -1.17
C THR A 312 3.21 -20.18 -1.43
N ASP A 313 2.38 -20.81 -0.59
CA ASP A 313 0.94 -20.61 -0.67
C ASP A 313 0.63 -19.16 -0.29
N GLU A 314 -0.42 -18.60 -0.88
CA GLU A 314 -0.81 -17.21 -0.67
C GLU A 314 -2.18 -17.14 -0.02
N PHE A 315 -2.39 -16.08 0.76
CA PHE A 315 -3.69 -15.76 1.30
C PHE A 315 -4.10 -14.33 0.95
N ASN A 316 -5.40 -14.09 0.87
CA ASN A 316 -5.97 -12.78 0.59
C ASN A 316 -7.06 -12.48 1.63
N PRO A 317 -6.76 -11.65 2.64
CA PRO A 317 -7.72 -11.22 3.63
C PRO A 317 -8.63 -10.12 3.07
N ARG A 318 -9.81 -10.00 3.66
CA ARG A 318 -10.88 -9.09 3.26
C ARG A 318 -11.53 -8.45 4.48
N TRP A 319 -11.76 -7.16 4.38
CA TRP A 319 -12.63 -6.42 5.29
C TRP A 319 -13.90 -6.04 4.53
N GLY A 320 -15.06 -6.53 4.96
CA GLY A 320 -16.29 -6.46 4.17
C GLY A 320 -16.12 -7.12 2.80
N ASN A 321 -16.29 -6.34 1.75
CA ASN A 321 -16.08 -6.75 0.35
C ASN A 321 -14.72 -6.32 -0.22
N GLN A 322 -13.90 -5.60 0.55
CA GLN A 322 -12.62 -5.07 0.08
C GLN A 322 -11.51 -6.13 0.18
N ASP A 323 -10.87 -6.42 -0.94
CA ASP A 323 -9.64 -7.22 -1.00
C ASP A 323 -8.45 -6.43 -0.46
N LEU A 324 -7.70 -7.02 0.48
CA LEU A 324 -6.47 -6.45 1.05
C LEU A 324 -5.19 -7.00 0.39
N GLY A 325 -5.34 -7.73 -0.71
CA GLY A 325 -4.25 -8.21 -1.55
C GLY A 325 -3.71 -9.61 -1.19
N TRP A 326 -3.37 -10.37 -2.23
CA TRP A 326 -2.68 -11.65 -2.12
C TRP A 326 -1.27 -11.46 -1.56
N ARG A 327 -0.91 -12.27 -0.56
CA ARG A 327 0.40 -12.25 0.05
C ARG A 327 0.84 -13.66 0.43
N PRO A 328 2.16 -13.97 0.37
CA PRO A 328 2.65 -15.30 0.74
C PRO A 328 2.43 -15.56 2.23
N ILE A 329 2.12 -16.81 2.58
CA ILE A 329 2.01 -17.26 3.98
C ILE A 329 3.38 -17.19 4.67
N GLY A 330 4.47 -17.47 3.95
CA GLY A 330 5.82 -17.38 4.50
C GLY A 330 6.18 -18.53 5.46
N ARG A 331 7.29 -18.38 6.19
CA ARG A 331 7.83 -19.43 7.09
C ARG A 331 7.30 -19.34 8.52
N GLU A 332 6.64 -18.25 8.90
CA GLU A 332 6.14 -18.05 10.26
C GLU A 332 4.79 -18.76 10.41
N GLY A 333 4.83 -20.01 10.89
CA GLY A 333 3.66 -20.86 11.14
C GLY A 333 2.86 -20.48 12.39
N SER A 334 2.57 -19.20 12.59
CA SER A 334 1.73 -18.67 13.69
C SER A 334 0.82 -17.56 13.18
N GLN A 335 -0.15 -17.12 14.00
CA GLN A 335 -1.14 -16.10 13.64
C GLN A 335 -0.52 -14.94 12.83
N ILE A 336 -1.02 -14.71 11.61
CA ILE A 336 -0.47 -13.71 10.68
C ILE A 336 -1.28 -12.41 10.84
N PRO A 337 -0.68 -11.33 11.38
CA PRO A 337 -1.38 -10.06 11.54
C PRO A 337 -1.48 -9.31 10.22
N VAL A 338 -2.65 -8.72 9.96
CA VAL A 338 -2.93 -7.94 8.77
C VAL A 338 -3.56 -6.61 9.17
N SER A 339 -2.83 -5.52 8.98
CA SER A 339 -3.39 -4.18 9.16
C SER A 339 -4.43 -3.87 8.10
N VAL A 340 -5.53 -3.24 8.51
CA VAL A 340 -6.56 -2.70 7.62
C VAL A 340 -6.45 -1.18 7.58
N ASP A 341 -6.51 -0.58 6.40
CA ASP A 341 -6.50 0.87 6.25
C ASP A 341 -7.79 1.48 6.81
N PRO A 342 -7.73 2.52 7.66
CA PRO A 342 -8.93 3.21 8.16
C PRO A 342 -9.90 3.66 7.06
N ALA A 343 -9.42 4.03 5.88
CA ALA A 343 -10.27 4.40 4.75
C ALA A 343 -11.12 3.22 4.25
N VAL A 344 -10.53 2.02 4.21
CA VAL A 344 -11.26 0.78 3.88
C VAL A 344 -12.29 0.46 4.94
N VAL A 345 -11.91 0.60 6.23
CA VAL A 345 -12.84 0.35 7.34
C VAL A 345 -14.06 1.26 7.24
N ARG A 346 -13.84 2.55 6.96
CA ARG A 346 -14.89 3.54 6.75
C ARG A 346 -15.77 3.24 5.55
N GLU A 347 -15.16 2.95 4.39
CA GLU A 347 -15.90 2.67 3.16
C GLU A 347 -16.85 1.48 3.34
N GLN A 348 -16.38 0.43 4.01
CA GLN A 348 -17.16 -0.79 4.23
C GLN A 348 -18.25 -0.65 5.29
N TYR A 349 -18.19 0.35 6.17
CA TYR A 349 -19.33 0.71 7.03
C TYR A 349 -20.53 1.16 6.20
N GLY A 350 -20.30 1.86 5.08
CA GLY A 350 -21.33 2.22 4.10
C GLY A 350 -22.39 3.21 4.59
N LYS A 351 -23.38 3.52 3.74
CA LYS A 351 -24.42 4.53 4.01
C LYS A 351 -25.79 3.93 4.39
N PRO A 352 -26.62 4.61 5.21
CA PRO A 352 -26.29 5.83 5.97
C PRO A 352 -25.26 5.54 7.06
N GLU A 353 -24.45 6.52 7.44
CA GLU A 353 -23.37 6.38 8.43
C GLU A 353 -23.92 6.40 9.88
N ALA A 354 -24.88 5.52 10.15
CA ALA A 354 -25.59 5.43 11.41
C ALA A 354 -25.86 3.97 11.81
N GLY A 355 -25.92 3.74 13.12
CA GLY A 355 -26.23 2.47 13.76
C GLY A 355 -25.15 1.39 13.64
N THR A 356 -25.31 0.32 14.41
CA THR A 356 -24.44 -0.84 14.36
C THR A 356 -24.70 -1.66 13.10
N LYS A 357 -23.63 -2.06 12.41
CA LYS A 357 -23.67 -2.89 11.21
C LYS A 357 -22.69 -4.04 11.32
N SER A 358 -23.10 -5.21 10.82
CA SER A 358 -22.22 -6.36 10.78
C SER A 358 -21.38 -6.35 9.49
N VAL A 359 -20.06 -6.39 9.65
CA VAL A 359 -19.07 -6.43 8.57
C VAL A 359 -18.43 -7.81 8.56
N ASN A 360 -18.44 -8.45 7.38
CA ASN A 360 -17.82 -9.75 7.18
C ASN A 360 -16.30 -9.59 7.06
N VAL A 361 -15.54 -10.29 7.88
CA VAL A 361 -14.07 -10.36 7.81
C VAL A 361 -13.70 -11.76 7.36
N SER A 362 -13.00 -11.88 6.24
CA SER A 362 -12.73 -13.18 5.63
C SER A 362 -11.34 -13.28 5.04
N TYR A 363 -10.91 -14.49 4.71
CA TYR A 363 -9.74 -14.68 3.88
C TYR A 363 -9.90 -15.91 2.99
N GLN A 364 -9.18 -15.89 1.88
CA GLN A 364 -9.04 -17.02 0.97
C GLN A 364 -7.59 -17.47 0.94
N VAL A 365 -7.37 -18.76 0.68
CA VAL A 365 -6.04 -19.34 0.51
C VAL A 365 -5.94 -19.95 -0.88
N ARG A 366 -4.80 -19.78 -1.54
CA ARG A 366 -4.48 -20.43 -2.81
C ARG A 366 -3.12 -21.09 -2.78
N ARG A 367 -2.99 -22.19 -3.53
CA ARG A 367 -1.70 -22.81 -3.85
C ARG A 367 -1.48 -22.65 -5.35
N GLY A 368 -0.41 -21.97 -5.73
CA GLY A 368 -0.27 -21.49 -7.10
C GLY A 368 -1.42 -20.54 -7.42
N ILE A 369 -2.28 -20.92 -8.37
CA ILE A 369 -3.46 -20.13 -8.77
C ILE A 369 -4.79 -20.71 -8.32
N GLU A 370 -4.79 -21.90 -7.72
CA GLU A 370 -6.01 -22.59 -7.35
C GLU A 370 -6.42 -22.21 -5.93
N ILE A 371 -7.66 -21.72 -5.79
CA ILE A 371 -8.27 -21.44 -4.48
C ILE A 371 -8.54 -22.76 -3.76
N GLN A 372 -8.03 -22.87 -2.53
CA GLN A 372 -8.12 -24.09 -1.71
C GLN A 372 -9.28 -24.03 -0.70
N GLY A 373 -9.69 -22.82 -0.31
CA GLY A 373 -10.79 -22.60 0.60
C GLY A 373 -10.93 -21.15 1.03
N ASN A 374 -11.96 -20.89 1.84
CA ASN A 374 -12.22 -19.61 2.47
C ASN A 374 -12.69 -19.81 3.91
N ALA A 375 -12.37 -18.86 4.78
CA ALA A 375 -12.93 -18.77 6.13
C ALA A 375 -13.34 -17.34 6.43
N ALA A 376 -14.32 -17.17 7.31
CA ALA A 376 -14.93 -15.88 7.60
C ALA A 376 -15.44 -15.81 9.05
N THR A 377 -15.49 -14.59 9.57
CA THR A 377 -16.18 -14.19 10.79
C THR A 377 -16.99 -12.92 10.51
N SER A 378 -17.92 -12.58 11.40
CA SER A 378 -18.63 -11.29 11.36
C SER A 378 -18.24 -10.48 12.58
N VAL A 379 -17.98 -9.19 12.38
CA VAL A 379 -17.76 -8.23 13.47
C VAL A 379 -18.80 -7.13 13.36
N ASP A 380 -19.32 -6.70 14.49
CA ASP A 380 -20.23 -5.55 14.54
C ASP A 380 -19.39 -4.28 14.62
N VAL A 381 -19.74 -3.28 13.82
CA VAL A 381 -19.04 -2.00 13.74
C VAL A 381 -20.03 -0.85 13.85
N ASN A 382 -19.65 0.23 14.52
CA ASN A 382 -20.46 1.44 14.58
C ASN A 382 -19.57 2.68 14.66
N PHE A 383 -19.57 3.43 13.56
CA PHE A 383 -18.79 4.65 13.40
C PHE A 383 -19.66 5.91 13.38
N GLU A 384 -20.92 5.80 13.80
CA GLU A 384 -21.80 6.94 13.95
C GLU A 384 -21.17 7.96 14.89
N MET A 385 -21.12 9.22 14.48
CA MET A 385 -20.53 10.32 15.25
C MET A 385 -21.55 11.42 15.46
N ILE A 386 -21.52 12.01 16.65
CA ILE A 386 -22.36 13.16 17.00
C ILE A 386 -21.68 14.45 16.50
N GLY A 387 -22.41 15.23 15.72
CA GLY A 387 -21.92 16.53 15.23
C GLY A 387 -22.73 17.05 14.05
N PRO A 388 -22.51 18.32 13.66
CA PRO A 388 -23.20 18.90 12.53
C PRO A 388 -22.75 18.27 11.21
N GLY A 389 -23.74 17.89 10.39
CA GLY A 389 -23.53 17.42 9.02
C GLY A 389 -22.95 18.49 8.10
N ASN A 390 -22.53 18.08 6.90
CA ASN A 390 -22.20 19.04 5.84
C ASN A 390 -23.45 19.84 5.42
N PRO A 391 -23.35 21.16 5.13
CA PRO A 391 -24.43 21.91 4.49
C PRO A 391 -24.85 21.22 3.19
N GLY A 392 -26.09 20.69 3.15
CA GLY A 392 -26.59 19.88 2.02
C GLY A 392 -26.67 18.37 2.26
N GLY A 393 -26.47 17.89 3.50
CA GLY A 393 -26.72 16.49 3.89
C GLY A 393 -25.54 15.54 3.65
N GLY A 394 -24.31 16.03 3.79
CA GLY A 394 -23.12 15.19 3.69
C GLY A 394 -22.59 14.71 5.05
N ASP A 395 -21.68 13.75 4.95
CA ASP A 395 -20.84 13.15 6.00
C ASP A 395 -20.60 14.08 7.21
N PRO A 396 -21.11 13.75 8.43
CA PRO A 396 -20.93 14.51 9.66
C PRO A 396 -19.50 14.45 10.22
N ASP A 397 -18.61 13.68 9.57
CA ASP A 397 -17.28 13.35 10.02
C ASP A 397 -16.19 13.70 8.97
N PRO A 398 -15.76 14.97 8.91
CA PRO A 398 -14.81 15.44 7.91
C PRO A 398 -13.37 14.93 8.09
N GLU A 399 -12.97 14.53 9.29
CA GLU A 399 -11.56 14.32 9.66
C GLU A 399 -11.23 12.87 10.07
N TRP A 400 -12.09 11.90 9.71
CA TRP A 400 -11.88 10.47 9.97
C TRP A 400 -10.42 9.98 9.86
N PRO A 401 -9.92 9.17 10.83
CA PRO A 401 -10.62 8.69 12.02
C PRO A 401 -10.49 9.62 13.25
N ASP A 402 -10.04 10.87 13.10
CA ASP A 402 -9.80 11.79 14.24
C ASP A 402 -11.11 12.15 14.97
N PRO A 403 -11.26 11.89 16.28
CA PRO A 403 -12.49 12.13 17.02
C PRO A 403 -12.80 13.62 17.22
N VAL A 404 -11.87 14.53 16.92
CA VAL A 404 -12.12 15.97 16.92
C VAL A 404 -12.96 16.33 15.70
N ASN A 405 -14.18 16.83 15.94
CA ASN A 405 -15.03 17.35 14.89
C ASN A 405 -14.80 18.86 14.73
N PRO A 406 -14.16 19.30 13.62
CA PRO A 406 -13.86 20.71 13.37
C PRO A 406 -15.11 21.58 13.14
N ARG A 407 -16.29 20.98 12.95
CA ARG A 407 -17.53 21.70 12.66
C ARG A 407 -18.37 21.98 13.91
N LEU A 408 -18.02 21.38 15.03
CA LEU A 408 -18.64 21.71 16.31
C LEU A 408 -18.31 23.18 16.67
N PRO A 409 -19.32 23.99 17.09
CA PRO A 409 -19.08 25.36 17.52
C PRO A 409 -18.02 25.43 18.63
N LEU A 410 -17.17 26.46 18.62
CA LEU A 410 -16.20 26.64 19.69
C LEU A 410 -16.87 27.21 20.94
N PRO A 411 -16.58 26.72 22.14
CA PRO A 411 -17.00 27.39 23.37
C PRO A 411 -16.24 28.72 23.52
N ASN A 412 -16.86 29.75 24.08
CA ASN A 412 -16.20 31.01 24.40
C ASN A 412 -16.24 31.27 25.91
N VAL A 413 -15.12 31.66 26.51
CA VAL A 413 -15.04 31.95 27.95
C VAL A 413 -14.99 33.44 28.21
N TYR A 414 -15.79 33.95 29.14
CA TYR A 414 -15.85 35.36 29.52
C TYR A 414 -15.57 35.51 31.02
N GLY A 415 -14.76 36.49 31.39
CA GLY A 415 -14.65 36.90 32.78
C GLY A 415 -15.95 37.57 33.26
N GLN A 416 -16.21 37.54 34.57
CA GLN A 416 -17.44 38.11 35.10
C GLN A 416 -17.57 39.59 34.72
N ARG A 417 -18.70 39.98 34.10
CA ARG A 417 -18.98 41.34 33.58
C ARG A 417 -18.05 41.81 32.44
N SER A 418 -17.26 40.91 31.84
CA SER A 418 -16.47 41.19 30.64
C SER A 418 -17.27 40.87 29.37
N ALA A 419 -17.07 41.68 28.33
CA ALA A 419 -17.57 41.41 26.98
C ALA A 419 -16.46 40.85 26.06
N THR A 420 -15.24 40.71 26.57
CA THR A 420 -14.10 40.24 25.79
C THR A 420 -14.03 38.71 25.89
N PRO A 421 -14.20 37.97 24.78
CA PRO A 421 -14.12 36.52 24.81
C PRO A 421 -12.67 36.05 24.99
N ASN A 422 -12.51 34.91 25.64
CA ASN A 422 -11.29 34.11 25.78
C ASN A 422 -10.11 34.84 26.41
N VAL A 423 -10.38 35.85 27.23
CA VAL A 423 -9.37 36.60 27.99
C VAL A 423 -9.86 36.82 29.42
N LEU A 424 -9.12 36.31 30.40
CA LEU A 424 -9.33 36.56 31.82
C LEU A 424 -8.20 37.45 32.35
N GLY A 425 -8.44 38.75 32.48
CA GLY A 425 -7.49 39.71 33.05
C GLY A 425 -7.49 39.78 34.59
N PRO A 426 -6.55 40.52 35.20
CA PRO A 426 -6.42 40.72 36.65
C PRO A 426 -7.70 41.19 37.36
N GLU A 427 -8.57 41.91 36.65
CA GLU A 427 -9.87 42.36 37.15
C GLU A 427 -10.86 41.23 37.46
N HIS A 428 -10.57 40.00 37.04
CA HIS A 428 -11.36 38.81 37.31
C HIS A 428 -10.78 37.94 38.43
N ASP A 429 -9.81 38.46 39.17
CA ASP A 429 -9.22 37.74 40.30
C ASP A 429 -10.28 37.40 41.36
N LEU A 430 -10.20 36.17 41.91
CA LEU A 430 -11.17 35.62 42.87
C LEU A 430 -12.61 35.51 42.33
N LEU A 431 -12.84 35.65 41.02
CA LEU A 431 -14.16 35.57 40.39
C LEU A 431 -14.28 34.36 39.46
N ASP A 432 -15.47 33.77 39.41
CA ASP A 432 -15.81 32.72 38.45
C ASP A 432 -15.86 33.29 37.02
N ALA A 433 -15.71 32.41 36.02
CA ALA A 433 -15.88 32.74 34.60
C ALA A 433 -17.13 32.09 34.00
N GLU A 434 -17.61 32.65 32.88
CA GLU A 434 -18.76 32.17 32.12
C GLU A 434 -18.29 31.52 30.82
N LEU A 435 -18.47 30.20 30.67
CA LEU A 435 -18.35 29.51 29.39
C LEU A 435 -19.67 29.59 28.65
N ARG A 436 -19.65 30.09 27.41
CA ARG A 436 -20.80 30.16 26.53
C ARG A 436 -20.65 29.16 25.39
N PHE A 437 -21.67 28.36 25.21
CA PHE A 437 -21.74 27.30 24.21
C PHE A 437 -23.03 27.46 23.40
N GLU A 438 -22.91 27.43 22.08
CA GLU A 438 -24.02 27.59 21.14
C GLU A 438 -24.54 26.21 20.69
N LEU A 439 -25.85 26.01 20.81
CA LEU A 439 -26.53 24.80 20.37
C LEU A 439 -26.66 24.77 18.84
N TYR A 440 -26.31 23.64 18.22
CA TYR A 440 -26.30 23.48 16.76
C TYR A 440 -27.36 22.48 16.26
N GLU A 441 -27.58 22.47 14.94
CA GLU A 441 -28.51 21.55 14.30
C GLU A 441 -28.01 20.09 14.35
N GLY A 442 -28.78 19.19 14.96
CA GLY A 442 -28.46 17.76 15.07
C GLY A 442 -28.29 17.25 16.51
N LEU A 443 -28.32 18.15 17.49
CA LEU A 443 -28.52 17.80 18.90
C LEU A 443 -29.92 17.19 19.12
N MET A 444 -30.00 16.18 19.98
CA MET A 444 -31.24 15.51 20.36
C MET A 444 -31.48 15.70 21.87
N GLU A 445 -32.75 15.60 22.27
CA GLU A 445 -33.12 15.52 23.69
C GLU A 445 -32.29 14.42 24.39
N ASP A 446 -31.85 14.69 25.61
CA ASP A 446 -30.98 13.84 26.44
C ASP A 446 -29.53 13.69 25.98
N ASP A 447 -29.08 14.38 24.92
CA ASP A 447 -27.64 14.49 24.63
C ASP A 447 -26.92 15.18 25.79
N VAL A 448 -25.78 14.63 26.22
CA VAL A 448 -25.00 15.16 27.35
C VAL A 448 -23.72 15.82 26.84
N VAL A 449 -23.58 17.11 27.13
CA VAL A 449 -22.41 17.93 26.81
C VAL A 449 -21.57 18.11 28.08
N GLN A 450 -20.31 17.69 28.01
CA GLN A 450 -19.34 17.75 29.11
C GLN A 450 -18.22 18.74 28.76
N PHE A 451 -17.87 19.63 29.66
CA PHE A 451 -16.90 20.70 29.40
C PHE A 451 -15.56 20.42 30.08
N PHE A 452 -14.47 20.84 29.43
CA PHE A 452 -13.11 20.58 29.87
C PHE A 452 -12.27 21.85 29.87
N TRP A 453 -11.55 22.09 30.97
CA TRP A 453 -10.62 23.21 31.17
C TRP A 453 -9.19 22.68 31.26
N GLY A 454 -8.36 22.95 30.25
CA GLY A 454 -6.97 22.46 30.23
C GLY A 454 -6.87 20.94 30.17
N GLY A 455 -7.90 20.27 29.67
CA GLY A 455 -8.03 18.80 29.67
C GLY A 455 -8.66 18.23 30.94
N GLU A 456 -8.94 19.04 31.97
CA GLU A 456 -9.63 18.61 33.17
C GLU A 456 -11.16 18.79 33.01
N TYR A 457 -11.90 17.72 33.29
CA TYR A 457 -13.37 17.74 33.30
C TYR A 457 -13.90 18.68 34.39
N ILE A 458 -14.82 19.58 34.00
CA ILE A 458 -15.43 20.56 34.91
C ILE A 458 -16.63 19.91 35.60
N VAL A 459 -16.45 19.50 36.85
CA VAL A 459 -17.48 18.78 37.60
C VAL A 459 -18.70 19.67 37.88
N GLY A 460 -19.89 19.17 37.55
CA GLY A 460 -21.16 19.86 37.79
C GLY A 460 -21.53 20.90 36.73
N ALA A 461 -20.72 21.01 35.67
CA ALA A 461 -20.93 21.92 34.55
C ALA A 461 -21.60 21.26 33.33
N ASP A 462 -21.99 19.99 33.44
CA ASP A 462 -22.64 19.25 32.35
C ASP A 462 -23.96 19.90 31.92
N TYR A 463 -24.19 19.86 30.62
CA TYR A 463 -25.44 20.30 30.03
C TYR A 463 -26.17 19.13 29.38
N THR A 464 -27.43 18.90 29.76
CA THR A 464 -28.32 17.94 29.10
C THR A 464 -29.25 18.70 28.17
N VAL A 465 -29.24 18.34 26.89
CA VAL A 465 -30.10 18.96 25.88
C VAL A 465 -31.57 18.68 26.19
N LEU A 466 -32.38 19.73 26.19
CA LEU A 466 -33.81 19.69 26.50
C LEU A 466 -34.65 19.68 25.22
N ASP A 467 -35.87 19.16 25.30
CA ASP A 467 -36.86 19.22 24.21
C ASP A 467 -37.23 20.65 23.76
N THR A 468 -37.04 21.62 24.64
CA THR A 468 -37.32 23.05 24.41
C THR A 468 -36.15 23.81 23.79
N ASP A 469 -34.97 23.19 23.70
CA ASP A 469 -33.77 23.78 23.12
C ASP A 469 -33.92 24.00 21.61
N LYS A 470 -33.37 25.11 21.13
CA LYS A 470 -33.40 25.46 19.70
C LYS A 470 -32.00 25.68 19.17
N VAL A 471 -31.83 25.44 17.87
CA VAL A 471 -30.60 25.78 17.16
C VAL A 471 -30.33 27.29 17.30
N GLY A 472 -29.09 27.63 17.64
CA GLY A 472 -28.63 28.99 17.90
C GLY A 472 -28.88 29.48 19.34
N ASP A 473 -29.53 28.70 20.20
CA ASP A 473 -29.63 29.03 21.62
C ASP A 473 -28.23 29.00 22.26
N GLU A 474 -27.90 30.03 23.04
CA GLU A 474 -26.68 30.08 23.84
C GLU A 474 -26.95 29.53 25.24
N ARG A 475 -26.04 28.68 25.73
CA ARG A 475 -26.02 28.14 27.09
C ARG A 475 -24.81 28.65 27.82
N THR A 476 -25.03 29.14 29.04
CA THR A 476 -23.98 29.68 29.91
C THR A 476 -23.71 28.69 31.04
N ILE A 477 -22.44 28.35 31.19
CA ILE A 477 -21.91 27.38 32.14
C ILE A 477 -20.88 28.09 33.01
N VAL A 478 -20.89 27.85 34.32
CA VAL A 478 -19.96 28.49 35.26
C VAL A 478 -18.68 27.69 35.33
N ILE A 479 -17.54 28.36 35.13
CA ILE A 479 -16.21 27.84 35.46
C ILE A 479 -15.82 28.45 36.80
N LEU A 480 -15.75 27.61 37.83
CA LEU A 480 -15.41 28.05 39.18
C LEU A 480 -13.96 28.57 39.24
N TRP A 481 -13.74 29.59 40.07
CA TRP A 481 -12.41 30.18 40.31
C TRP A 481 -11.34 29.14 40.71
N GLU A 482 -11.72 28.04 41.36
CA GLU A 482 -10.79 26.96 41.72
C GLU A 482 -10.09 26.33 40.52
N TYR A 483 -10.74 26.25 39.35
CA TYR A 483 -10.11 25.76 38.12
C TYR A 483 -9.11 26.80 37.58
N ILE A 484 -9.52 28.08 37.56
CA ILE A 484 -8.71 29.19 37.04
C ILE A 484 -7.45 29.40 37.89
N SER A 485 -7.62 29.49 39.22
CA SER A 485 -6.53 29.70 40.18
C SER A 485 -5.52 28.55 40.18
N ARG A 486 -5.99 27.30 40.10
CA ARG A 486 -5.12 26.12 40.08
C ARG A 486 -4.30 26.02 38.80
N THR A 487 -4.87 26.40 37.65
CA THR A 487 -4.11 26.42 36.38
C THR A 487 -3.11 27.57 36.35
N GLY A 488 -3.42 28.69 36.99
CA GLY A 488 -2.55 29.87 37.03
C GLY A 488 -2.57 30.65 35.71
N ASN A 489 -1.68 31.65 35.63
CA ASN A 489 -1.60 32.53 34.46
C ASN A 489 -0.89 31.82 33.28
N THR A 490 -1.68 31.39 32.30
CA THR A 490 -1.22 30.70 31.08
C THR A 490 -2.30 30.75 29.99
N THR A 491 -2.02 30.20 28.81
CA THR A 491 -3.06 29.90 27.83
C THR A 491 -3.63 28.51 28.09
N VAL A 492 -4.95 28.41 28.25
CA VAL A 492 -5.65 27.18 28.60
C VAL A 492 -6.56 26.75 27.44
N PRO A 493 -6.40 25.52 26.91
CA PRO A 493 -7.32 24.99 25.91
C PRO A 493 -8.63 24.54 26.57
N VAL A 494 -9.76 25.03 26.04
CA VAL A 494 -11.10 24.70 26.52
C VAL A 494 -11.88 24.02 25.40
N HIS A 495 -12.48 22.87 25.67
CA HIS A 495 -13.30 22.13 24.70
C HIS A 495 -14.47 21.46 25.41
N TYR A 496 -15.32 20.79 24.63
CA TYR A 496 -16.40 19.97 25.16
C TYR A 496 -16.53 18.66 24.39
N GLU A 497 -17.08 17.66 25.06
CA GLU A 497 -17.46 16.38 24.49
C GLU A 497 -18.97 16.23 24.52
N ILE A 498 -19.56 15.64 23.49
CA ILE A 498 -20.98 15.32 23.42
C ILE A 498 -21.14 13.81 23.36
N SER A 499 -22.03 13.27 24.18
CA SER A 499 -22.35 11.84 24.22
C SER A 499 -23.86 11.61 24.09
N ARG A 500 -24.21 10.48 23.45
CA ARG A 500 -25.59 10.00 23.28
C ARG A 500 -25.61 8.52 23.55
N THR A 501 -26.52 8.05 24.40
CA THR A 501 -26.59 6.64 24.85
C THR A 501 -26.61 5.61 23.71
N SER A 502 -27.20 5.93 22.55
CA SER A 502 -27.28 5.02 21.40
C SER A 502 -26.08 5.08 20.47
N VAL A 503 -25.15 6.02 20.66
CA VAL A 503 -24.00 6.28 19.79
C VAL A 503 -22.71 6.02 20.58
N PRO A 504 -21.89 5.05 20.18
CA PRO A 504 -20.69 4.69 20.94
C PRO A 504 -19.61 5.78 20.87
N ASN A 505 -19.56 6.55 19.78
CA ASN A 505 -18.52 7.56 19.57
C ASN A 505 -18.97 8.93 20.07
N LYS A 506 -18.12 9.57 20.89
CA LYS A 506 -18.35 10.95 21.35
C LYS A 506 -18.01 11.97 20.26
N GLY A 507 -18.73 13.08 20.25
CA GLY A 507 -18.37 14.26 19.44
C GLY A 507 -17.46 15.19 20.23
N ILE A 508 -16.22 15.40 19.79
CA ILE A 508 -15.25 16.26 20.50
C ILE A 508 -15.09 17.57 19.73
N SER A 509 -15.28 18.72 20.37
CA SER A 509 -15.05 20.01 19.72
C SER A 509 -13.57 20.36 19.64
N LYS A 510 -13.22 21.27 18.72
CA LYS A 510 -11.89 21.88 18.73
C LYS A 510 -11.69 22.67 20.03
N SER A 511 -10.44 22.73 20.48
CA SER A 511 -10.09 23.55 21.63
C SER A 511 -10.10 25.04 21.29
N GLN A 512 -10.76 25.82 22.13
CA GLN A 512 -10.64 27.26 22.19
C GLN A 512 -9.56 27.64 23.20
N ASP A 513 -8.54 28.36 22.74
CA ASP A 513 -7.51 28.89 23.63
C ASP A 513 -8.04 30.10 24.42
N VAL A 514 -7.91 30.04 25.76
CA VAL A 514 -8.28 31.10 26.70
C VAL A 514 -7.03 31.64 27.38
N VAL A 515 -6.79 32.94 27.26
CA VAL A 515 -5.63 33.60 27.87
C VAL A 515 -5.97 33.99 29.31
N VAL A 516 -5.32 33.35 30.29
CA VAL A 516 -5.52 33.59 31.72
C VAL A 516 -4.37 34.42 32.27
N ASN A 517 -4.72 35.60 32.78
CA ASN A 517 -3.86 36.51 33.54
C ASN A 517 -4.60 37.02 34.80
N ALA A 518 -5.58 36.26 35.29
CA ALA A 518 -6.47 36.67 36.36
C ALA A 518 -5.91 36.40 37.75
N VAL A 519 -4.95 35.49 37.91
CA VAL A 519 -4.40 35.15 39.23
C VAL A 519 -3.42 36.23 39.65
N VAL A 520 -3.80 37.05 40.62
CA VAL A 520 -2.94 38.10 41.21
C VAL A 520 -2.42 37.69 42.58
N ILE A 521 -1.39 38.39 43.06
CA ILE A 521 -0.81 38.18 44.39
C ILE A 521 -1.55 39.07 45.38
N HIS A 522 -1.95 38.52 46.53
CA HIS A 522 -2.52 39.25 47.67
C HIS A 522 -1.54 39.25 48.86
N PRO A 523 -0.75 40.32 49.07
CA PRO A 523 0.08 40.46 50.24
C PRO A 523 -0.72 40.76 51.52
N ASP A 524 -0.29 40.18 52.64
CA ASP A 524 -0.87 40.45 53.96
C ASP A 524 -0.89 41.96 54.28
N ALA A 525 -1.96 42.42 54.94
CA ALA A 525 -2.06 43.78 55.46
C ALA A 525 -0.98 44.11 56.50
N PRO A 526 -0.48 45.36 56.56
CA PRO A 526 0.33 45.82 57.70
C PRO A 526 -0.47 45.83 59.00
N GLU A 527 0.19 45.53 60.11
CA GLU A 527 -0.45 45.39 61.43
C GLU A 527 0.00 46.50 62.38
N PHE A 528 -0.96 47.23 62.97
CA PHE A 528 -0.64 48.23 64.01
C PHE A 528 -0.10 47.57 65.28
N VAL A 529 0.92 48.17 65.88
CA VAL A 529 1.53 47.69 67.13
C VAL A 529 1.08 48.55 68.29
N GLY A 530 0.71 47.93 69.41
CA GLY A 530 0.31 48.62 70.63
C GLY A 530 -1.20 48.87 70.75
N VAL A 531 -2.01 48.27 69.87
CA VAL A 531 -3.47 48.24 69.99
C VAL A 531 -3.86 47.65 71.34
N ASN A 532 -4.67 48.38 72.10
CA ASN A 532 -5.12 47.94 73.41
C ASN A 532 -6.18 46.82 73.32
N GLU A 533 -6.54 46.21 74.44
CA GLU A 533 -7.53 45.11 74.51
C GLU A 533 -8.93 45.47 73.98
N LYS A 534 -9.21 46.76 73.79
CA LYS A 534 -10.49 47.25 73.26
C LYS A 534 -10.45 47.55 71.76
N GLY A 535 -9.32 47.32 71.08
CA GLY A 535 -9.15 47.64 69.66
C GLY A 535 -8.97 49.13 69.43
N TRP A 536 -8.14 49.80 70.25
CA TRP A 536 -7.85 51.23 70.09
C TRP A 536 -6.36 51.51 70.22
N MET A 537 -5.87 52.39 69.34
CA MET A 537 -4.61 53.10 69.48
C MET A 537 -4.80 54.26 70.44
N THR A 538 -4.13 54.18 71.58
CA THR A 538 -4.13 55.20 72.65
C THR A 538 -2.71 55.67 72.92
N CYS A 539 -2.52 56.72 73.71
CA CYS A 539 -1.18 57.28 73.99
C CYS A 539 -0.14 56.26 74.47
N SER A 540 -0.56 55.14 75.08
CA SER A 540 0.30 54.01 75.45
C SER A 540 0.94 53.26 74.28
N ALA A 541 0.37 53.35 73.08
CA ALA A 541 0.87 52.74 71.85
C ALA A 541 1.97 53.59 71.17
N LEU A 542 2.19 54.81 71.66
CA LEU A 542 3.19 55.70 71.11
C LEU A 542 4.60 55.22 71.47
N ASP A 543 5.40 54.94 70.45
CA ASP A 543 6.80 54.63 70.63
C ASP A 543 7.60 55.93 70.76
N ILE A 544 8.28 56.09 71.91
CA ILE A 544 9.10 57.25 72.23
C ILE A 544 10.57 56.80 72.38
N PRO A 545 11.40 56.99 71.34
CA PRO A 545 12.80 56.61 71.37
C PRO A 545 13.61 57.37 72.42
N SER A 546 14.68 56.74 72.92
CA SER A 546 15.63 57.42 73.83
C SER A 546 16.51 58.46 73.12
N ASP A 547 16.62 58.38 71.79
CA ASP A 547 17.29 59.40 70.98
C ASP A 547 16.29 60.51 70.61
N PRO A 548 16.46 61.75 71.10
CA PRO A 548 15.53 62.84 70.86
C PRO A 548 15.52 63.32 69.39
N LEU A 549 16.43 62.83 68.54
CA LEU A 549 16.41 63.11 67.10
C LEU A 549 15.40 62.24 66.34
N ILE A 550 14.88 61.17 66.94
CA ILE A 550 13.88 60.30 66.33
C ILE A 550 12.50 60.70 66.87
N PRO A 551 11.57 61.15 66.01
CA PRO A 551 10.26 61.59 66.48
C PRO A 551 9.47 60.42 67.09
N PRO A 552 8.64 60.70 68.12
CA PRO A 552 7.65 59.76 68.60
C PRO A 552 6.72 59.32 67.46
N ALA A 553 6.38 58.04 67.41
CA ALA A 553 5.65 57.48 66.28
C ALA A 553 4.69 56.37 66.69
N VAL A 554 3.66 56.17 65.88
CA VAL A 554 2.89 54.93 65.87
C VAL A 554 3.62 53.91 65.01
N LEU A 555 3.64 52.66 65.48
CA LEU A 555 4.37 51.58 64.83
C LEU A 555 3.42 50.67 64.05
N VAL A 556 3.84 50.30 62.84
CA VAL A 556 3.13 49.39 61.95
C VAL A 556 4.10 48.32 61.46
N ASN A 557 3.77 47.05 61.66
CA ASN A 557 4.58 45.94 61.21
C ASN A 557 4.20 45.51 59.80
N VAL A 558 5.19 45.44 58.92
CA VAL A 558 5.09 44.79 57.61
C VAL A 558 5.80 43.43 57.72
N LYS A 559 5.10 42.35 57.34
CA LYS A 559 5.61 40.98 57.42
C LYS A 559 6.67 40.69 56.33
N ASP A 560 7.21 39.48 56.34
CA ASP A 560 8.20 39.01 55.39
C ASP A 560 7.71 39.14 53.94
N LEU A 561 8.40 39.96 53.15
CA LEU A 561 8.11 40.22 51.74
C LEU A 561 8.92 39.31 50.80
N SER A 562 9.89 38.55 51.32
CA SER A 562 10.75 37.68 50.49
C SER A 562 9.96 36.61 49.76
N GLN A 563 8.82 36.19 50.31
CA GLN A 563 7.89 35.25 49.69
C GLN A 563 7.32 35.75 48.34
N TYR A 564 7.29 37.06 48.11
CA TYR A 564 6.81 37.67 46.87
C TYR A 564 7.95 37.96 45.87
N GLY A 565 9.17 37.50 46.18
CA GLY A 565 10.34 37.60 45.30
C GLY A 565 11.17 38.89 45.46
N LEU A 566 10.83 39.77 46.42
CA LEU A 566 11.58 40.99 46.70
C LEU A 566 12.96 40.69 47.30
N ARG A 567 13.89 41.62 47.14
CA ARG A 567 15.28 41.57 47.62
C ARG A 567 15.74 42.94 48.12
N ASP A 568 16.86 42.95 48.83
CA ASP A 568 17.56 44.19 49.18
C ASP A 568 17.80 45.05 47.92
N GLY A 569 17.43 46.33 48.00
CA GLY A 569 17.48 47.30 46.91
C GLY A 569 16.15 47.52 46.19
N ASP A 570 15.16 46.64 46.36
CA ASP A 570 13.81 46.85 45.82
C ASP A 570 13.07 47.98 46.56
N THR A 571 12.15 48.65 45.87
CA THR A 571 11.39 49.78 46.40
C THR A 571 9.99 49.34 46.81
N VAL A 572 9.55 49.76 47.99
CA VAL A 572 8.19 49.57 48.50
C VAL A 572 7.61 50.94 48.82
N HIS A 573 6.40 51.20 48.33
CA HIS A 573 5.62 52.40 48.62
C HIS A 573 4.68 52.11 49.78
N LEU A 574 4.72 52.92 50.83
CA LEU A 574 3.90 52.80 52.03
C LEU A 574 2.88 53.95 52.02
N TYR A 575 1.63 53.65 52.34
CA TYR A 575 0.53 54.62 52.36
C TYR A 575 -0.12 54.61 53.74
N TRP A 576 -0.36 55.81 54.27
CA TRP A 576 -1.09 56.09 55.50
C TRP A 576 -2.15 57.13 55.22
N TRP A 577 -3.38 56.89 55.66
CA TRP A 577 -4.38 57.94 55.71
C TRP A 577 -5.25 57.76 56.93
N ALA A 578 -5.86 58.85 57.39
CA ALA A 578 -6.77 58.82 58.52
C ALA A 578 -8.10 59.47 58.16
N LEU A 579 -9.19 58.84 58.64
CA LEU A 579 -10.54 59.36 58.56
C LEU A 579 -11.01 59.81 59.95
N HIS A 580 -11.86 60.81 59.98
CA HIS A 580 -12.46 61.31 61.22
C HIS A 580 -13.51 60.34 61.76
N SER A 581 -13.60 60.26 63.09
CA SER A 581 -14.52 59.46 63.87
C SER A 581 -14.48 57.94 63.58
N VAL A 582 -15.30 57.18 64.30
CA VAL A 582 -15.42 55.72 64.16
C VAL A 582 -16.22 55.27 62.92
N SER A 583 -16.84 56.22 62.21
CA SER A 583 -17.64 55.97 61.00
C SER A 583 -17.71 57.22 60.13
N GLY A 584 -18.01 57.04 58.83
CA GLY A 584 -18.02 58.12 57.85
C GLY A 584 -16.79 58.08 56.93
N ASP A 585 -16.70 59.02 55.99
CA ASP A 585 -15.66 59.05 54.95
C ASP A 585 -14.98 60.43 54.90
N GLU A 586 -14.92 61.14 56.04
CA GLU A 586 -14.29 62.46 56.13
C GLU A 586 -12.77 62.31 56.33
N ASP A 587 -11.99 62.71 55.32
CA ASP A 587 -10.52 62.64 55.36
C ASP A 587 -9.91 63.65 56.33
N VAL A 588 -8.99 63.17 57.18
CA VAL A 588 -8.19 64.00 58.11
C VAL A 588 -6.83 64.32 57.48
N ILE A 589 -6.13 63.27 57.04
CA ILE A 589 -4.77 63.37 56.50
C ILE A 589 -4.47 62.18 55.58
N ASP A 590 -3.60 62.40 54.61
CA ASP A 590 -3.05 61.40 53.69
C ASP A 590 -1.54 61.63 53.57
N TRP A 591 -0.76 60.56 53.68
CA TRP A 591 0.69 60.56 53.63
C TRP A 591 1.21 59.25 53.05
N ASP A 592 2.14 59.36 52.11
CA ASP A 592 2.86 58.23 51.56
C ASP A 592 4.38 58.44 51.62
N GLU A 593 5.11 57.33 51.63
CA GLU A 593 6.55 57.37 51.44
C GLU A 593 7.07 56.16 50.66
N SER A 594 8.22 56.34 50.02
CA SER A 594 8.91 55.27 49.28
C SER A 594 10.16 54.87 50.03
N ILE A 595 10.25 53.60 50.42
CA ILE A 595 11.42 53.05 51.11
C ILE A 595 12.20 52.11 50.19
N GLN A 596 13.50 51.97 50.46
CA GLN A 596 14.31 50.91 49.86
C GLN A 596 14.53 49.79 50.87
N LEU A 597 14.25 48.55 50.44
CA LEU A 597 14.52 47.37 51.25
C LEU A 597 16.03 47.18 51.43
N GLY A 598 16.44 46.80 52.63
CA GLY A 598 17.84 46.64 52.99
C GLY A 598 18.06 46.63 54.49
N LYS A 599 19.14 47.25 54.97
CA LYS A 599 19.51 47.16 56.39
C LYS A 599 18.48 47.77 57.35
N GLU A 600 17.88 48.90 56.96
CA GLU A 600 16.91 49.64 57.79
C GLU A 600 15.50 49.05 57.67
N TYR A 601 15.14 48.61 56.47
CA TYR A 601 13.88 47.92 56.18
C TYR A 601 14.17 46.52 55.61
N PRO A 602 14.46 45.52 56.46
CA PRO A 602 14.78 44.17 55.98
C PRO A 602 13.64 43.56 55.18
N VAL A 603 13.96 42.88 54.09
CA VAL A 603 12.97 42.15 53.28
C VAL A 603 12.22 41.08 54.07
N THR A 604 12.83 40.55 55.14
CA THR A 604 12.22 39.56 56.05
C THR A 604 11.15 40.15 56.99
N GLY A 605 10.81 41.43 56.83
CA GLY A 605 9.86 42.17 57.63
C GLY A 605 10.53 43.33 58.37
N PHE A 606 9.77 44.42 58.54
CA PHE A 606 10.24 45.66 59.16
C PHE A 606 9.10 46.37 59.89
N THR A 607 9.46 47.29 60.78
CA THR A 607 8.51 48.17 61.46
C THR A 607 8.57 49.54 60.82
N TRP A 608 7.45 49.93 60.21
CA TRP A 608 7.20 51.27 59.73
C TRP A 608 6.82 52.18 60.89
N ARG A 609 7.38 53.41 60.90
CA ARG A 609 7.15 54.41 61.93
C ARG A 609 6.37 55.56 61.32
N ILE A 610 5.18 55.84 61.84
CA ILE A 610 4.32 56.96 61.43
C ILE A 610 4.49 58.09 62.46
N PRO A 611 5.23 59.17 62.14
CA PRO A 611 5.47 60.28 63.07
C PRO A 611 4.19 60.83 63.69
N TYR A 612 4.16 60.93 65.02
CA TYR A 612 2.95 61.30 65.76
C TYR A 612 2.54 62.75 65.50
N GLU A 613 3.46 63.70 65.64
CA GLU A 613 3.13 65.14 65.52
C GLU A 613 2.60 65.50 64.14
N ASP A 614 3.18 64.93 63.08
CA ASP A 614 2.84 65.30 61.70
C ASP A 614 1.63 64.53 61.17
N TYR A 615 1.50 63.23 61.50
CA TYR A 615 0.56 62.34 60.80
C TYR A 615 -0.50 61.67 61.68
N VAL A 616 -0.37 61.72 63.01
CA VAL A 616 -1.34 61.10 63.93
C VAL A 616 -2.07 62.14 64.79
N LEU A 617 -1.37 63.14 65.32
CA LEU A 617 -1.92 64.27 66.07
C LEU A 617 -3.03 65.02 65.31
N PRO A 618 -3.00 65.17 63.97
CA PRO A 618 -4.11 65.77 63.23
C PRO A 618 -5.47 65.12 63.48
N ILE A 619 -5.53 63.83 63.85
CA ILE A 619 -6.79 63.16 64.23
C ILE A 619 -7.42 63.83 65.46
N TYR A 620 -6.60 64.20 66.45
CA TYR A 620 -7.05 64.92 67.63
C TYR A 620 -7.48 66.35 67.28
N ASP A 621 -6.68 67.06 66.48
CA ASP A 621 -6.90 68.48 66.16
C ASP A 621 -8.05 68.71 65.15
N PHE A 622 -8.54 67.66 64.48
CA PHE A 622 -9.55 67.76 63.42
C PHE A 622 -10.89 68.32 63.92
N ASP A 623 -11.40 67.81 65.05
CA ASP A 623 -12.64 68.27 65.67
C ASP A 623 -12.44 68.63 67.14
N SER A 624 -13.10 69.70 67.58
CA SER A 624 -12.95 70.24 68.95
C SER A 624 -13.66 69.44 70.05
N VAL A 625 -14.44 68.42 69.68
CA VAL A 625 -15.29 67.61 70.57
C VAL A 625 -15.02 66.13 70.38
N ASP A 626 -15.00 65.63 69.15
CA ASP A 626 -14.70 64.24 68.82
C ASP A 626 -13.23 64.09 68.38
N HIS A 627 -12.38 63.66 69.30
CA HIS A 627 -10.95 63.48 69.02
C HIS A 627 -10.60 62.07 68.53
N THR A 628 -11.59 61.34 67.98
CA THR A 628 -11.40 59.97 67.48
C THR A 628 -11.27 59.91 65.96
N GLY A 629 -10.65 58.84 65.46
CA GLY A 629 -10.53 58.57 64.03
C GLY A 629 -10.22 57.12 63.72
N ARG A 630 -10.07 56.82 62.44
CA ARG A 630 -9.59 55.52 61.93
C ARG A 630 -8.36 55.76 61.07
N GLY A 631 -7.28 55.06 61.40
CA GLY A 631 -6.04 55.09 60.64
C GLY A 631 -5.96 53.87 59.73
N PHE A 632 -5.50 54.08 58.51
CA PHE A 632 -5.42 53.06 57.49
C PHE A 632 -4.01 53.00 56.92
N VAL A 633 -3.53 51.79 56.66
CA VAL A 633 -2.22 51.54 56.09
C VAL A 633 -2.27 50.49 55.00
N ARG A 634 -1.45 50.67 53.96
CA ARG A 634 -1.18 49.63 52.96
C ARG A 634 0.21 49.85 52.36
N TYR A 635 0.72 48.86 51.64
CA TYR A 635 1.94 48.99 50.86
C TYR A 635 1.75 48.50 49.43
N GLU A 636 2.61 48.98 48.55
CA GLU A 636 2.63 48.64 47.14
C GLU A 636 4.07 48.40 46.68
N PHE A 637 4.26 47.39 45.85
CA PHE A 637 5.56 47.11 45.22
C PHE A 637 5.36 46.59 43.80
N GLU A 638 6.38 46.75 42.96
CA GLU A 638 6.38 46.13 41.64
C GLU A 638 6.86 44.69 41.73
N SER A 639 6.00 43.72 41.36
CA SER A 639 6.44 42.34 41.19
C SER A 639 6.60 41.98 39.71
N VAL A 640 7.58 41.13 39.42
CA VAL A 640 7.74 40.53 38.10
C VAL A 640 6.81 39.33 38.04
N LEU A 641 5.76 39.40 37.22
CA LEU A 641 4.97 38.21 36.87
C LEU A 641 5.93 37.19 36.24
N THR A 642 6.00 35.99 36.82
CA THR A 642 6.84 34.90 36.30
C THR A 642 6.56 34.70 34.81
N GLY A 643 7.55 35.06 33.97
CA GLY A 643 7.53 34.81 32.53
C GLY A 643 7.26 36.00 31.60
N SER A 644 6.90 37.21 32.07
CA SER A 644 6.54 38.32 31.15
C SER A 644 7.45 39.55 31.15
N GLU A 645 8.48 39.63 32.01
CA GLU A 645 9.30 40.84 32.28
C GLU A 645 8.49 42.13 32.60
N ARG A 646 7.16 42.03 32.61
CA ARG A 646 6.24 43.12 32.88
C ARG A 646 6.09 43.23 34.38
N ARG A 647 6.45 44.41 34.89
CA ARG A 647 6.23 44.79 36.28
C ARG A 647 4.78 45.18 36.45
N VAL A 648 4.11 44.56 37.41
CA VAL A 648 2.72 44.86 37.77
C VAL A 648 2.72 45.34 39.23
N PRO A 649 2.00 46.42 39.55
CA PRO A 649 1.85 46.85 40.94
C PRO A 649 1.10 45.76 41.72
N VAL A 650 1.71 45.32 42.82
CA VAL A 650 1.12 44.43 43.80
C VAL A 650 0.80 45.27 45.03
N ILE A 651 -0.46 45.26 45.45
CA ILE A 651 -0.99 46.09 46.53
C ILE A 651 -1.38 45.16 47.67
N SER A 652 -0.94 45.47 48.89
CA SER A 652 -1.35 44.73 50.08
C SER A 652 -2.83 44.93 50.42
N ASP A 653 -3.38 44.01 51.20
CA ASP A 653 -4.60 44.30 51.96
C ASP A 653 -4.42 45.55 52.84
N VAL A 654 -5.52 46.21 53.17
CA VAL A 654 -5.53 47.45 53.97
C VAL A 654 -5.61 47.09 55.46
N GLY A 655 -4.62 47.51 56.23
CA GLY A 655 -4.68 47.52 57.69
C GLY A 655 -5.49 48.72 58.17
N MET A 656 -6.38 48.53 59.14
CA MET A 656 -7.18 49.61 59.73
C MET A 656 -7.23 49.46 61.25
N GLU A 657 -7.15 50.58 61.96
CA GLU A 657 -7.31 50.60 63.42
C GLU A 657 -8.00 51.89 63.90
N MET A 658 -8.68 51.83 65.05
CA MET A 658 -9.31 53.00 65.67
C MET A 658 -8.32 53.79 66.53
N PHE A 659 -8.37 55.12 66.45
CA PHE A 659 -7.45 56.04 67.13
C PHE A 659 -8.18 56.93 68.12
N ALA A 660 -7.69 56.93 69.36
CA ALA A 660 -8.04 57.86 70.44
C ALA A 660 -6.76 58.26 71.16
N MET A 661 -5.85 58.90 70.43
CA MET A 661 -4.50 59.26 70.88
C MET A 661 -4.51 60.56 71.69
N HIS A 662 -5.28 60.57 72.78
CA HIS A 662 -5.40 61.70 73.69
C HIS A 662 -5.66 61.26 75.13
N GLU A 663 -5.32 62.14 76.06
CA GLU A 663 -5.73 62.06 77.47
C GLU A 663 -7.08 62.79 77.65
N LEU A 664 -7.58 62.88 78.88
CA LEU A 664 -8.91 63.45 79.18
C LEU A 664 -9.16 64.85 78.59
N PHE A 665 -8.13 65.69 78.45
CA PHE A 665 -8.26 67.08 77.98
C PHE A 665 -7.10 67.59 77.12
N THR A 666 -6.16 66.71 76.75
CA THR A 666 -4.95 67.09 76.02
C THR A 666 -4.57 65.99 75.03
N PRO A 667 -3.85 66.31 73.93
CA PRO A 667 -3.20 65.29 73.13
C PRO A 667 -2.19 64.50 73.99
N CYS A 668 -1.62 63.43 73.42
CA CYS A 668 -0.61 62.63 74.12
C CYS A 668 0.55 63.51 74.58
N VAL A 669 0.87 63.42 75.87
CA VAL A 669 1.97 64.18 76.46
C VAL A 669 3.30 63.52 76.07
N LEU A 670 4.06 64.19 75.21
CA LEU A 670 5.42 63.79 74.86
C LEU A 670 6.38 64.19 76.01
N PRO A 671 7.30 63.30 76.43
CA PRO A 671 8.22 63.55 77.53
C PRO A 671 9.36 64.53 77.20
#